data_AF-A0A2I2F9Z8-F1
#
_entry.id   AF-A0A2I2F9Z8-F1
#
_cell.length_a   1.000
_cell.length_b   1.000
_cell.length_c   1.000
_cell.angle_alpha   90.00
_cell.angle_beta   90.00
_cell.angle_gamma   90.00
#
_symmetry.space_group_name_H-M   'P 1'
#
loop_
_entity.id
_entity.type
_entity.pdbx_description
1 polymer ?
#
loop_
_entity_poly.entity_id
_entity_poly.type
_entity_poly.pdbx_seq_one_letter_code
_entity_poly.pdbx_strand_id
1 'polypeptide(L)'
;MASFQILSDLHLENPTGYNLFDVVAQAPYLALLGDIGNIRDDGFFAFLEAQLPKFQIVFLLLGNHEPYYSSWPAVREKLQRFSDSVHHRRAQASSESSKLGQFVFLDRTRYDVSQELTVLGCTLFSRICPTQEEQVSFRLNDFYDIQDWTVDDHCAAHEVDRAWLNDQVSRIAQEDPHRKIVVFTHQSPTIAAKAIDPQHANSPITSAFATDLRGEPCWEKPQVRLWAFGHTHFNCDFTESRTGKRVVTNQRGYYFAQSAGISFTTPLLFIAMASITRALRPLSRTATSTSLRSAARQPMPYRLAQSLDRNSTHAFSTTSRRREVDLSHLTPTPITLLSETESLMSDSVSKFASEQIGPKVRDMDEAEAMDPAIVEQLFEQGLMSIEIPEEFGGAGMNFTSAIVAIEELARVDPSVSVMVDVHNTLVNTSIMKYGDAQAHRTWLPKLATGTVGSFCLSEPASGTDAFALQTKAEKTADGYKLNGSKMWITNSMEAGFFIVFANLDPSKGYKGISAFIVEKDTPGFSIAKKEKKLGIRASSTCVLNFDDVVIPKSNLLGQEGQGYKYAISILNEGRIGIAAQMTGLALGAWENAARYVWNDRRQFGTLVGEFQGMQHQIAQGYTEIAAARALVYNAARKKEAGQDFVADAAMAKLYASQVAGRVAGSAVEWMGGMGFVREGIAEKMFRDSKIGAIYEGTSNIQLQTIAKLLQKQYTQ
;
A
#
# COMPACT_ATOMS: atom_id res chain seq x y z
N MET A 1 -33.56 -1.39 -21.14
CA MET A 1 -33.22 -2.41 -20.12
C MET A 1 -32.45 -1.71 -19.02
N ALA A 2 -32.62 -2.09 -17.75
CA ALA A 2 -31.76 -1.57 -16.68
C ALA A 2 -30.38 -2.23 -16.75
N SER A 3 -29.35 -1.47 -16.37
CA SER A 3 -27.98 -1.96 -16.12
C SER A 3 -27.42 -1.11 -14.99
N PHE A 4 -26.60 -1.73 -14.14
CA PHE A 4 -26.00 -1.11 -12.97
C PHE A 4 -24.49 -1.28 -13.05
N GLN A 5 -23.76 -0.18 -12.93
CA GLN A 5 -22.34 -0.16 -12.63
C GLN A 5 -22.21 -0.24 -11.11
N ILE A 6 -21.74 -1.37 -10.62
CA ILE A 6 -21.55 -1.62 -9.19
C ILE A 6 -20.08 -1.36 -8.87
N LEU A 7 -19.84 -0.54 -7.86
CA LEU A 7 -18.53 -0.34 -7.24
C LEU A 7 -18.70 -0.56 -5.73
N SER A 8 -17.80 -1.33 -5.15
CA SER A 8 -17.74 -1.56 -3.71
C SER A 8 -16.35 -1.28 -3.17
N ASP A 9 -16.26 -1.06 -1.84
CA ASP A 9 -15.04 -0.79 -1.07
C ASP A 9 -14.02 0.06 -1.86
N LEU A 10 -14.27 1.36 -1.92
CA LEU A 10 -13.42 2.31 -2.64
C LEU A 10 -12.33 2.93 -1.76
N HIS A 11 -12.50 2.91 -0.43
CA HIS A 11 -11.56 3.45 0.56
C HIS A 11 -11.01 4.85 0.21
N LEU A 12 -11.91 5.81 -0.05
CA LEU A 12 -11.56 7.18 -0.42
C LEU A 12 -11.35 8.09 0.81
N GLU A 13 -11.15 7.55 2.02
CA GLU A 13 -11.12 8.32 3.27
C GLU A 13 -10.00 9.37 3.32
N ASN A 14 -8.96 9.21 2.50
CA ASN A 14 -7.87 10.18 2.33
C ASN A 14 -8.37 11.42 1.54
N PRO A 15 -8.30 12.66 2.08
CA PRO A 15 -8.88 13.86 1.45
C PRO A 15 -8.47 14.18 0.00
N THR A 16 -7.36 13.63 -0.49
CA THR A 16 -6.95 13.76 -1.91
C THR A 16 -7.75 12.86 -2.85
N GLY A 17 -8.15 11.66 -2.42
CA GLY A 17 -8.71 10.61 -3.29
C GLY A 17 -10.01 11.01 -3.99
N TYR A 18 -10.87 11.78 -3.31
CA TYR A 18 -12.15 12.28 -3.85
C TYR A 18 -12.03 13.08 -5.16
N ASN A 19 -10.89 13.73 -5.40
CA ASN A 19 -10.65 14.54 -6.59
C ASN A 19 -9.91 13.76 -7.69
N LEU A 20 -9.36 12.59 -7.38
CA LEU A 20 -8.54 11.77 -8.27
C LEU A 20 -9.34 10.58 -8.84
N PHE A 21 -10.33 10.07 -8.10
CA PHE A 21 -11.11 8.89 -8.49
C PHE A 21 -12.25 9.21 -9.48
N ASP A 22 -11.96 9.17 -10.79
CA ASP A 22 -12.99 9.33 -11.82
C ASP A 22 -13.79 8.04 -12.09
N VAL A 23 -15.10 8.08 -11.81
CA VAL A 23 -16.04 7.03 -12.24
C VAL A 23 -16.53 7.31 -13.66
N VAL A 24 -15.83 6.77 -14.65
CA VAL A 24 -16.31 6.70 -16.04
C VAL A 24 -17.60 5.87 -16.12
N ALA A 25 -18.66 6.44 -16.71
CA ALA A 25 -19.97 5.82 -16.80
C ALA A 25 -20.03 4.72 -17.87
N GLN A 26 -20.29 3.49 -17.42
CA GLN A 26 -20.49 2.29 -18.25
C GLN A 26 -21.96 1.81 -18.25
N ALA A 27 -22.79 2.33 -17.34
CA ALA A 27 -24.20 1.99 -17.17
C ALA A 27 -25.03 3.24 -16.80
N PRO A 28 -26.36 3.26 -16.99
CA PRO A 28 -27.18 4.41 -16.62
C PRO A 28 -27.33 4.62 -15.10
N TYR A 29 -27.07 3.59 -14.28
CA TYR A 29 -27.19 3.64 -12.83
C TYR A 29 -25.86 3.23 -12.18
N LEU A 30 -25.39 4.03 -11.23
CA LEU A 30 -24.23 3.73 -10.38
C LEU A 30 -24.72 3.22 -9.03
N ALA A 31 -24.08 2.19 -8.49
CA ALA A 31 -24.25 1.74 -7.11
C ALA A 31 -22.90 1.73 -6.40
N LEU A 32 -22.78 2.57 -5.37
CA LEU A 32 -21.64 2.68 -4.47
C LEU A 32 -22.02 1.93 -3.17
N LEU A 33 -21.37 0.79 -2.89
CA LEU A 33 -21.77 -0.15 -1.84
C LEU A 33 -20.63 -0.44 -0.85
N GLY A 34 -20.86 -0.22 0.44
CA GLY A 34 -19.88 -0.50 1.48
C GLY A 34 -18.96 0.69 1.73
N ASP A 35 -17.66 0.46 1.79
CA ASP A 35 -16.71 1.40 2.38
C ASP A 35 -16.19 2.36 1.31
N ILE A 36 -16.92 3.46 1.10
CA ILE A 36 -16.77 4.35 -0.05
C ILE A 36 -15.96 5.59 0.30
N GLY A 37 -16.06 6.10 1.54
CA GLY A 37 -15.31 7.27 1.97
C GLY A 37 -15.78 7.87 3.28
N ASN A 38 -14.96 8.76 3.84
CA ASN A 38 -15.22 9.37 5.14
C ASN A 38 -16.30 10.46 5.06
N ILE A 39 -17.50 10.14 5.53
CA ILE A 39 -18.68 11.00 5.57
C ILE A 39 -18.45 12.29 6.41
N ARG A 40 -17.45 12.32 7.30
CA ARG A 40 -17.08 13.55 8.01
C ARG A 40 -16.45 14.59 7.09
N ASP A 41 -15.70 14.16 6.08
CA ASP A 41 -15.15 15.04 5.05
C ASP A 41 -16.27 15.64 4.19
N ASP A 42 -16.02 16.82 3.62
CA ASP A 42 -16.88 17.45 2.62
C ASP A 42 -16.40 17.11 1.19
N GLY A 43 -15.16 16.66 1.02
CA GLY A 43 -14.65 16.05 -0.21
C GLY A 43 -15.46 14.83 -0.65
N PHE A 44 -15.95 14.01 0.29
CA PHE A 44 -16.88 12.91 0.04
C PHE A 44 -18.14 13.37 -0.70
N PHE A 45 -18.68 14.53 -0.33
CA PHE A 45 -19.88 15.10 -0.94
C PHE A 45 -19.58 15.71 -2.32
N ALA A 46 -18.39 16.28 -2.50
CA ALA A 46 -17.90 16.70 -3.82
C ALA A 46 -17.72 15.51 -4.77
N PHE A 47 -17.19 14.38 -4.28
CA PHE A 47 -17.10 13.13 -5.04
C PHE A 47 -18.47 12.60 -5.47
N LEU A 48 -19.45 12.53 -4.56
CA LEU A 48 -20.81 12.12 -4.89
C LEU A 48 -21.47 13.06 -5.91
N GLU A 49 -21.34 14.38 -5.70
CA GLU A 49 -21.85 15.42 -6.61
C GLU A 49 -21.27 15.27 -8.02
N ALA A 50 -19.96 14.98 -8.14
CA ALA A 50 -19.29 14.78 -9.43
C ALA A 50 -19.81 13.59 -10.24
N GLN A 51 -20.51 12.62 -9.61
CA GLN A 51 -21.12 11.50 -10.34
C GLN A 51 -22.54 11.80 -10.83
N LEU A 52 -23.23 12.79 -10.25
CA LEU A 52 -24.61 13.13 -10.63
C LEU A 52 -24.75 13.57 -12.11
N PRO A 53 -23.81 14.32 -12.73
CA PRO A 53 -23.88 14.60 -14.18
C PRO A 53 -23.68 13.38 -15.08
N LYS A 54 -23.09 12.29 -14.57
CA LYS A 54 -22.66 11.11 -15.35
C LYS A 54 -23.70 9.99 -15.38
N PHE A 55 -24.52 9.88 -14.34
CA PHE A 55 -25.48 8.78 -14.14
C PHE A 55 -26.91 9.30 -14.00
N GLN A 56 -27.90 8.51 -14.43
CA GLN A 56 -29.31 8.83 -14.21
C GLN A 56 -29.70 8.73 -12.73
N ILE A 57 -29.12 7.74 -12.04
CA ILE A 57 -29.27 7.51 -10.60
C ILE A 57 -27.92 7.07 -10.03
N VAL A 58 -27.53 7.67 -8.90
CA VAL A 58 -26.41 7.26 -8.04
C VAL A 58 -27.01 6.74 -6.74
N PHE A 59 -26.91 5.44 -6.53
CA PHE A 59 -27.22 4.78 -5.26
C PHE A 59 -25.99 4.79 -4.37
N LEU A 60 -26.15 5.16 -3.10
CA LEU A 60 -25.13 5.02 -2.06
C LEU A 60 -25.69 4.15 -0.93
N LEU A 61 -24.91 3.15 -0.52
CA LEU A 61 -25.21 2.26 0.59
C LEU A 61 -23.98 2.15 1.47
N LEU A 62 -24.11 2.56 2.73
CA LEU A 62 -22.97 2.73 3.61
C LEU A 62 -22.46 1.42 4.23
N GLY A 63 -21.16 1.40 4.47
CA GLY A 63 -20.47 0.48 5.35
C GLY A 63 -21.03 0.46 6.76
N ASN A 64 -20.93 -0.67 7.45
CA ASN A 64 -21.43 -0.80 8.83
C ASN A 64 -20.59 -0.01 9.86
N HIS A 65 -19.40 0.44 9.45
CA HIS A 65 -18.43 1.16 10.28
C HIS A 65 -18.05 2.58 9.77
N GLU A 66 -18.53 3.01 8.59
CA GLU A 66 -18.32 4.38 8.08
C GLU A 66 -18.73 5.54 9.02
N PRO A 67 -19.56 5.38 10.08
CA PRO A 67 -19.74 6.39 11.13
C PRO A 67 -18.53 6.64 12.06
N TYR A 68 -17.30 6.43 11.61
CA TYR A 68 -16.05 6.72 12.32
C TYR A 68 -16.07 8.06 13.06
N TYR A 69 -15.74 8.03 14.36
CA TYR A 69 -15.74 9.18 15.26
C TYR A 69 -17.05 9.99 15.24
N SER A 70 -18.17 9.31 15.00
CA SER A 70 -19.50 9.88 14.80
C SER A 70 -20.56 8.88 15.29
N SER A 71 -21.81 9.03 14.83
CA SER A 71 -22.88 8.08 15.11
C SER A 71 -23.83 7.97 13.92
N TRP A 72 -24.49 6.81 13.81
CA TRP A 72 -25.48 6.52 12.78
C TRP A 72 -26.56 7.62 12.58
N PRO A 73 -27.16 8.20 13.64
CA PRO A 73 -28.11 9.31 13.47
C PRO A 73 -27.51 10.55 12.80
N ALA A 74 -26.29 10.94 13.16
CA ALA A 74 -25.62 12.12 12.59
C ALA A 74 -25.21 11.91 11.12
N VAL A 75 -24.73 10.70 10.80
CA VAL A 75 -24.42 10.27 9.42
C VAL A 75 -25.67 10.29 8.54
N ARG A 76 -26.77 9.67 9.01
CA ARG A 76 -28.08 9.69 8.33
C ARG A 76 -28.55 11.12 8.06
N GLU A 77 -28.37 12.03 9.01
CA GLU A 77 -28.75 13.43 8.84
C GLU A 77 -27.91 14.16 7.79
N LYS A 78 -26.57 14.00 7.77
CA LYS A 78 -25.70 14.64 6.75
C LYS A 78 -26.08 14.18 5.34
N LEU A 79 -26.37 12.88 5.16
CA LEU A 79 -26.79 12.31 3.88
C LEU A 79 -28.22 12.69 3.46
N GLN A 80 -29.17 12.77 4.39
CA GLN A 80 -30.53 13.23 4.07
C GLN A 80 -30.51 14.67 3.57
N ARG A 81 -29.78 15.58 4.25
CA ARG A 81 -29.60 16.97 3.81
C ARG A 81 -28.99 17.07 2.40
N PHE A 82 -28.03 16.19 2.06
CA PHE A 82 -27.47 16.12 0.71
C PHE A 82 -28.50 15.62 -0.32
N SER A 83 -29.23 14.56 -0.02
CA SER A 83 -30.33 14.04 -0.85
C SER A 83 -31.39 15.10 -1.14
N ASP A 84 -31.80 15.86 -0.12
CA ASP A 84 -32.80 16.93 -0.24
C ASP A 84 -32.26 18.10 -1.09
N SER A 85 -30.97 18.45 -0.93
CA SER A 85 -30.27 19.44 -1.76
C SER A 85 -30.22 19.03 -3.24
N VAL A 86 -29.89 17.76 -3.54
CA VAL A 86 -29.89 17.22 -4.90
C VAL A 86 -31.31 17.23 -5.49
N HIS A 87 -32.33 16.85 -4.70
CA HIS A 87 -33.72 16.87 -5.14
C HIS A 87 -34.21 18.30 -5.45
N HIS A 88 -33.92 19.26 -4.59
CA HIS A 88 -34.30 20.67 -4.78
C HIS A 88 -33.66 21.27 -6.03
N ARG A 89 -32.35 21.04 -6.24
CA ARG A 89 -31.63 21.53 -7.43
C ARG A 89 -32.12 20.87 -8.72
N ARG A 90 -32.44 19.56 -8.71
CA ARG A 90 -33.11 18.87 -9.83
C ARG A 90 -34.46 19.49 -10.19
N ALA A 91 -35.25 19.89 -9.19
CA ALA A 91 -36.57 20.51 -9.41
C ALA A 91 -36.49 21.94 -9.99
N GLN A 92 -35.33 22.59 -9.88
CA GLN A 92 -35.08 23.95 -10.40
C GLN A 92 -34.36 23.96 -11.77
N ALA A 93 -33.84 22.82 -12.24
CA ALA A 93 -33.12 22.72 -13.51
C ALA A 93 -34.07 22.92 -14.72
N SER A 94 -33.93 24.05 -15.40
CA SER A 94 -34.81 24.48 -16.51
C SER A 94 -34.26 24.18 -17.91
N SER A 95 -33.03 23.66 -18.03
CA SER A 95 -32.43 23.25 -19.30
C SER A 95 -32.04 21.77 -19.30
N GLU A 96 -32.12 21.13 -20.46
CA GLU A 96 -31.73 19.73 -20.62
C GLU A 96 -30.22 19.51 -20.37
N SER A 97 -29.41 20.55 -20.57
CA SER A 97 -27.96 20.60 -20.30
C SER A 97 -27.58 20.78 -18.81
N SER A 98 -28.53 21.03 -17.91
CA SER A 98 -28.29 21.21 -16.46
C SER A 98 -28.90 20.08 -15.61
N LYS A 99 -29.33 18.99 -16.24
CA LYS A 99 -30.15 17.94 -15.64
C LYS A 99 -29.33 16.91 -14.86
N LEU A 100 -28.94 17.27 -13.64
CA LEU A 100 -28.30 16.37 -12.67
C LEU A 100 -29.06 15.03 -12.50
N GLY A 101 -28.33 13.93 -12.35
CA GLY A 101 -28.81 12.63 -11.92
C GLY A 101 -29.38 12.60 -10.51
N GLN A 102 -30.10 11.53 -10.16
CA GLN A 102 -30.73 11.40 -8.84
C GLN A 102 -29.80 10.72 -7.84
N PHE A 103 -29.62 11.33 -6.67
CA PHE A 103 -29.04 10.64 -5.52
C PHE A 103 -30.11 9.79 -4.81
N VAL A 104 -29.73 8.59 -4.35
CA VAL A 104 -30.55 7.71 -3.50
C VAL A 104 -29.66 7.08 -2.43
N PHE A 105 -29.78 7.55 -1.19
CA PHE A 105 -29.20 6.87 -0.03
C PHE A 105 -30.04 5.63 0.31
N LEU A 106 -29.38 4.53 0.67
CA LEU A 106 -29.97 3.21 0.92
C LEU A 106 -29.79 2.74 2.38
N ASP A 107 -30.66 3.23 3.26
CA ASP A 107 -30.85 2.68 4.62
C ASP A 107 -32.29 2.17 4.75
N ARG A 108 -32.47 0.84 4.63
CA ARG A 108 -33.78 0.16 4.59
C ARG A 108 -34.76 0.87 3.64
N THR A 109 -34.25 1.18 2.46
CA THR A 109 -34.89 2.02 1.45
C THR A 109 -35.37 1.16 0.29
N ARG A 110 -36.65 1.30 -0.06
CA ARG A 110 -37.24 0.79 -1.31
C ARG A 110 -37.23 1.92 -2.35
N TYR A 111 -36.69 1.64 -3.53
CA TYR A 111 -36.68 2.58 -4.65
C TYR A 111 -37.15 1.91 -5.95
N ASP A 112 -38.27 2.39 -6.50
CA ASP A 112 -38.89 1.82 -7.70
C ASP A 112 -38.33 2.50 -8.97
N VAL A 113 -37.26 1.91 -9.54
CA VAL A 113 -36.55 2.42 -10.73
C VAL A 113 -37.44 2.47 -11.97
N SER A 114 -38.36 1.51 -12.11
CA SER A 114 -39.39 1.51 -13.14
C SER A 114 -40.59 0.67 -12.68
N GLN A 115 -41.67 0.66 -13.46
CA GLN A 115 -42.85 -0.18 -13.17
C GLN A 115 -42.52 -1.68 -13.07
N GLU A 116 -41.44 -2.16 -13.69
CA GLU A 116 -41.00 -3.56 -13.61
C GLU A 116 -39.89 -3.81 -12.58
N LEU A 117 -39.25 -2.77 -12.03
CA LEU A 117 -37.98 -2.88 -11.32
C LEU A 117 -37.96 -2.09 -10.02
N THR A 118 -37.58 -2.77 -8.94
CA THR A 118 -37.35 -2.18 -7.62
C THR A 118 -35.94 -2.51 -7.13
N VAL A 119 -35.26 -1.50 -6.61
CA VAL A 119 -34.04 -1.64 -5.79
C VAL A 119 -34.47 -1.65 -4.33
N LEU A 120 -33.97 -2.60 -3.55
CA LEU A 120 -34.01 -2.60 -2.10
C LEU A 120 -32.59 -2.47 -1.58
N GLY A 121 -32.35 -1.60 -0.60
CA GLY A 121 -31.02 -1.46 0.00
C GLY A 121 -31.06 -1.15 1.49
N CYS A 122 -30.20 -1.84 2.23
CA CYS A 122 -29.84 -1.59 3.61
C CYS A 122 -28.40 -2.06 3.85
N THR A 123 -27.72 -1.53 4.85
CA THR A 123 -26.36 -1.97 5.20
C THR A 123 -26.26 -3.49 5.32
N LEU A 124 -27.28 -4.15 5.88
CA LEU A 124 -27.23 -5.55 6.30
C LEU A 124 -26.01 -5.74 7.19
N PHE A 125 -26.16 -5.39 8.47
CA PHE A 125 -25.22 -5.86 9.47
C PHE A 125 -25.16 -7.40 9.39
N SER A 126 -23.95 -7.95 9.52
CA SER A 126 -23.71 -9.38 9.57
C SER A 126 -24.20 -9.97 10.90
N ARG A 127 -24.39 -11.29 10.95
CA ARG A 127 -24.79 -11.98 12.18
C ARG A 127 -23.57 -12.64 12.80
N ILE A 128 -22.94 -11.93 13.73
CA ILE A 128 -21.83 -12.46 14.52
C ILE A 128 -22.31 -13.73 15.24
N CYS A 129 -21.52 -14.80 15.13
CA CYS A 129 -21.84 -16.08 15.73
C CYS A 129 -21.39 -16.10 17.21
N PRO A 130 -22.18 -16.63 18.17
CA PRO A 130 -21.76 -16.70 19.57
C PRO A 130 -20.45 -17.48 19.81
N THR A 131 -20.03 -18.34 18.88
CA THR A 131 -18.72 -19.03 18.94
C THR A 131 -17.56 -18.22 18.36
N GLN A 132 -17.83 -17.03 17.84
CA GLN A 132 -16.86 -16.07 17.29
C GLN A 132 -16.95 -14.68 17.94
N GLU A 133 -18.02 -14.40 18.68
CA GLU A 133 -18.29 -13.15 19.44
C GLU A 133 -17.06 -12.58 20.16
N GLU A 134 -16.40 -13.38 21.00
CA GLU A 134 -15.16 -12.99 21.69
C GLU A 134 -14.04 -12.61 20.70
N GLN A 135 -13.86 -13.39 19.64
CA GLN A 135 -12.79 -13.17 18.67
C GLN A 135 -13.07 -11.96 17.78
N VAL A 136 -14.34 -11.67 17.47
CA VAL A 136 -14.75 -10.44 16.76
C VAL A 136 -14.53 -9.24 17.67
N SER A 137 -15.01 -9.29 18.91
CA SER A 137 -14.90 -8.19 19.89
C SER A 137 -13.46 -7.82 20.28
N PHE A 138 -12.48 -8.71 20.10
CA PHE A 138 -11.06 -8.46 20.43
C PHE A 138 -10.13 -8.31 19.23
N ARG A 139 -10.60 -8.48 17.98
CA ARG A 139 -9.72 -8.47 16.79
C ARG A 139 -10.22 -7.62 15.61
N LEU A 140 -11.45 -7.10 15.67
CA LEU A 140 -12.04 -6.33 14.57
C LEU A 140 -11.94 -4.83 14.85
N ASN A 141 -10.80 -4.26 14.48
CA ASN A 141 -10.42 -2.89 14.83
C ASN A 141 -11.37 -1.82 14.26
N ASP A 142 -11.99 -2.10 13.11
CA ASP A 142 -12.84 -1.20 12.31
C ASP A 142 -14.00 -0.59 13.11
N PHE A 143 -14.40 -1.23 14.22
CA PHE A 143 -15.51 -0.81 15.07
C PHE A 143 -15.07 -0.07 16.35
N TYR A 144 -13.76 -0.04 16.66
CA TYR A 144 -13.24 0.56 17.90
C TYR A 144 -13.46 2.08 17.98
N ASP A 145 -13.46 2.77 16.83
CA ASP A 145 -13.66 4.22 16.72
C ASP A 145 -15.11 4.62 16.40
N ILE A 146 -16.05 3.66 16.46
CA ILE A 146 -17.49 3.92 16.44
C ILE A 146 -17.97 4.14 17.88
N GLN A 147 -18.66 5.24 18.13
CA GLN A 147 -19.17 5.55 19.47
C GLN A 147 -20.25 4.55 19.90
N ASP A 148 -20.07 3.97 21.09
CA ASP A 148 -20.98 3.06 21.77
C ASP A 148 -21.35 1.77 20.98
N TRP A 149 -20.49 1.28 20.07
CA TRP A 149 -20.73 0.01 19.35
C TRP A 149 -20.59 -1.22 20.26
N THR A 150 -21.49 -2.19 20.09
CA THR A 150 -21.41 -3.52 20.71
C THR A 150 -21.82 -4.63 19.73
N VAL A 151 -21.40 -5.87 20.01
CA VAL A 151 -21.84 -7.06 19.25
C VAL A 151 -23.35 -7.28 19.33
N ASP A 152 -23.97 -6.96 20.48
CA ASP A 152 -25.43 -7.03 20.66
C ASP A 152 -26.15 -6.02 19.76
N ASP A 153 -25.69 -4.76 19.71
CA ASP A 153 -26.28 -3.72 18.87
C ASP A 153 -26.10 -4.01 17.37
N HIS A 154 -24.94 -4.56 16.99
CA HIS A 154 -24.66 -5.07 15.64
C HIS A 154 -25.63 -6.19 15.23
N CYS A 155 -25.85 -7.16 16.12
CA CYS A 155 -26.78 -8.26 15.87
C CYS A 155 -28.25 -7.82 15.92
N ALA A 156 -28.59 -6.81 16.73
CA ALA A 156 -29.91 -6.18 16.71
C ALA A 156 -30.17 -5.44 15.38
N ALA A 157 -29.17 -4.72 14.87
CA ALA A 157 -29.24 -4.08 13.55
C ALA A 157 -29.40 -5.12 12.41
N HIS A 158 -28.68 -6.25 12.49
CA HIS A 158 -28.84 -7.38 11.55
C HIS A 158 -30.29 -7.87 11.50
N GLU A 159 -30.89 -8.14 12.66
CA GLU A 159 -32.26 -8.66 12.73
C GLU A 159 -33.29 -7.65 12.21
N VAL A 160 -33.05 -6.34 12.38
CA VAL A 160 -33.88 -5.27 11.80
C VAL A 160 -33.75 -5.21 10.28
N ASP A 161 -32.53 -5.27 9.73
CA ASP A 161 -32.30 -5.29 8.28
C ASP A 161 -32.89 -6.55 7.62
N ARG A 162 -32.67 -7.72 8.23
CA ARG A 162 -33.20 -9.02 7.79
C ARG A 162 -34.73 -9.01 7.78
N ALA A 163 -35.36 -8.51 8.84
CA ALA A 163 -36.82 -8.40 8.94
C ALA A 163 -37.40 -7.44 7.89
N TRP A 164 -36.76 -6.29 7.65
CA TRP A 164 -37.18 -5.32 6.65
C TRP A 164 -37.07 -5.87 5.22
N LEU A 165 -35.93 -6.48 4.86
CA LEU A 165 -35.75 -7.14 3.56
C LEU A 165 -36.82 -8.22 3.32
N ASN A 166 -37.08 -9.04 4.34
CA ASN A 166 -38.09 -10.11 4.27
C ASN A 166 -39.51 -9.58 4.06
N ASP A 167 -39.91 -8.52 4.77
CA ASP A 167 -41.20 -7.85 4.58
C ASP A 167 -41.32 -7.27 3.15
N GLN A 168 -40.35 -6.46 2.73
CA GLN A 168 -40.43 -5.79 1.43
C GLN A 168 -40.43 -6.78 0.25
N VAL A 169 -39.54 -7.78 0.25
CA VAL A 169 -39.51 -8.80 -0.81
C VAL A 169 -40.78 -9.65 -0.80
N SER A 170 -41.32 -10.00 0.37
CA SER A 170 -42.56 -10.79 0.47
C SER A 170 -43.77 -10.00 0.00
N ARG A 171 -43.86 -8.71 0.37
CA ARG A 171 -44.95 -7.81 -0.01
C ARG A 171 -44.95 -7.53 -1.51
N ILE A 172 -43.79 -7.18 -2.09
CA ILE A 172 -43.66 -7.02 -3.55
C ILE A 172 -44.05 -8.31 -4.26
N ALA A 173 -43.57 -9.48 -3.82
CA ALA A 173 -43.93 -10.77 -4.42
C ALA A 173 -45.41 -11.18 -4.26
N GLN A 174 -46.20 -10.46 -3.47
CA GLN A 174 -47.65 -10.64 -3.29
C GLN A 174 -48.47 -9.58 -4.05
N GLU A 175 -48.06 -8.32 -4.02
CA GLU A 175 -48.76 -7.17 -4.62
C GLU A 175 -48.42 -7.00 -6.11
N ASP A 176 -47.18 -7.25 -6.49
CA ASP A 176 -46.65 -7.12 -7.86
C ASP A 176 -45.75 -8.35 -8.16
N PRO A 177 -46.35 -9.53 -8.41
CA PRO A 177 -45.59 -10.78 -8.58
C PRO A 177 -44.69 -10.79 -9.83
N HIS A 178 -44.87 -9.83 -10.75
CA HIS A 178 -44.05 -9.66 -11.96
C HIS A 178 -42.84 -8.75 -11.75
N ARG A 179 -42.77 -8.03 -10.62
CA ARG A 179 -41.63 -7.17 -10.27
C ARG A 179 -40.32 -7.95 -10.26
N LYS A 180 -39.28 -7.34 -10.81
CA LYS A 180 -37.89 -7.73 -10.61
C LYS A 180 -37.34 -6.90 -9.46
N ILE A 181 -36.64 -7.56 -8.54
CA ILE A 181 -35.98 -6.95 -7.40
C ILE A 181 -34.47 -7.10 -7.58
N VAL A 182 -33.76 -6.00 -7.35
CA VAL A 182 -32.31 -5.95 -7.11
C VAL A 182 -32.12 -5.63 -5.63
N VAL A 183 -31.28 -6.39 -4.95
CA VAL A 183 -30.91 -6.10 -3.56
C VAL A 183 -29.47 -5.63 -3.51
N PHE A 184 -29.23 -4.55 -2.76
CA PHE A 184 -27.92 -4.03 -2.45
C PHE A 184 -27.68 -4.11 -0.93
N THR A 185 -26.50 -4.57 -0.52
CA THR A 185 -26.06 -4.60 0.88
C THR A 185 -24.59 -4.17 1.02
N HIS A 186 -24.10 -4.04 2.24
CA HIS A 186 -22.66 -3.92 2.52
C HIS A 186 -22.08 -5.31 2.84
N GLN A 187 -22.61 -6.03 3.83
CA GLN A 187 -22.08 -7.37 4.15
C GLN A 187 -22.58 -8.46 3.18
N SER A 188 -21.83 -9.56 3.09
CA SER A 188 -22.14 -10.68 2.19
C SER A 188 -23.40 -11.45 2.66
N PRO A 189 -24.38 -11.69 1.77
CA PRO A 189 -25.66 -12.32 2.10
C PRO A 189 -25.62 -13.85 2.09
N THR A 190 -24.45 -14.46 1.87
CA THR A 190 -24.31 -15.93 1.90
C THR A 190 -22.90 -16.39 2.25
N ILE A 191 -22.81 -17.46 3.04
CA ILE A 191 -21.53 -18.12 3.40
C ILE A 191 -21.07 -19.15 2.34
N ALA A 192 -21.47 -18.98 1.08
CA ALA A 192 -21.02 -19.85 0.00
C ALA A 192 -19.54 -19.54 -0.31
N ALA A 193 -18.69 -20.57 -0.49
CA ALA A 193 -17.26 -20.43 -0.80
C ALA A 193 -16.94 -19.76 -2.17
N LYS A 194 -17.95 -19.25 -2.88
CA LYS A 194 -17.81 -18.38 -4.06
C LYS A 194 -18.00 -16.89 -3.73
N ALA A 195 -18.38 -16.56 -2.50
CA ALA A 195 -18.70 -15.22 -1.98
C ALA A 195 -17.89 -14.89 -0.70
N ILE A 196 -16.78 -15.59 -0.48
CA ILE A 196 -15.82 -15.42 0.62
C ILE A 196 -14.43 -15.61 0.01
N ASP A 197 -13.44 -14.80 0.40
CA ASP A 197 -12.04 -15.07 0.03
C ASP A 197 -11.58 -16.45 0.54
N PRO A 198 -10.94 -17.29 -0.28
CA PRO A 198 -10.36 -18.56 0.16
C PRO A 198 -9.42 -18.47 1.38
N GLN A 199 -8.70 -17.36 1.55
CA GLN A 199 -7.85 -17.06 2.72
C GLN A 199 -8.67 -16.80 3.98
N HIS A 200 -9.88 -16.24 3.85
CA HIS A 200 -10.75 -15.89 4.97
C HIS A 200 -11.83 -16.94 5.26
N ALA A 201 -11.98 -17.97 4.43
CA ALA A 201 -12.96 -19.05 4.59
C ALA A 201 -12.90 -19.80 5.95
N ASN A 202 -11.76 -19.76 6.65
CA ASN A 202 -11.59 -20.35 7.99
C ASN A 202 -11.31 -19.30 9.09
N SER A 203 -11.57 -18.01 8.83
CA SER A 203 -11.21 -16.92 9.75
C SER A 203 -12.03 -17.00 11.06
N PRO A 204 -11.41 -16.80 12.24
CA PRO A 204 -12.11 -16.80 13.53
C PRO A 204 -13.12 -15.65 13.68
N ILE A 205 -13.14 -14.70 12.73
CA ILE A 205 -14.05 -13.54 12.71
C ILE A 205 -14.97 -13.51 11.48
N THR A 206 -15.04 -14.59 10.67
CA THR A 206 -15.81 -14.64 9.40
C THR A 206 -17.28 -14.19 9.55
N SER A 207 -17.92 -14.45 10.69
CA SER A 207 -19.32 -14.04 10.94
C SER A 207 -19.53 -12.53 11.14
N ALA A 208 -18.45 -11.74 11.20
CA ALA A 208 -18.52 -10.28 11.05
C ALA A 208 -18.64 -9.82 9.59
N PHE A 209 -18.32 -10.67 8.61
CA PHE A 209 -18.22 -10.30 7.19
C PHE A 209 -19.31 -10.95 6.30
N ALA A 210 -20.00 -11.97 6.80
CA ALA A 210 -21.04 -12.68 6.06
C ALA A 210 -22.17 -13.17 6.97
N THR A 211 -23.38 -13.23 6.44
CA THR A 211 -24.54 -13.85 7.09
C THR A 211 -25.34 -14.66 6.09
N ASP A 212 -25.74 -15.89 6.44
CA ASP A 212 -26.36 -16.79 5.47
C ASP A 212 -27.87 -16.58 5.31
N LEU A 213 -28.26 -15.67 4.42
CA LEU A 213 -29.67 -15.38 4.14
C LEU A 213 -30.34 -16.44 3.24
N ARG A 214 -29.66 -17.51 2.84
CA ARG A 214 -30.22 -18.52 1.91
C ARG A 214 -31.54 -19.15 2.36
N GLY A 215 -31.82 -19.20 3.67
CA GLY A 215 -33.08 -19.70 4.23
C GLY A 215 -34.20 -18.66 4.39
N GLU A 216 -33.96 -17.41 3.98
CA GLU A 216 -34.86 -16.28 4.26
C GLU A 216 -35.76 -15.93 3.06
N PRO A 217 -37.01 -15.47 3.28
CA PRO A 217 -37.90 -15.00 2.21
C PRO A 217 -37.26 -14.00 1.22
N CYS A 218 -36.38 -13.10 1.69
CA CYS A 218 -35.66 -12.18 0.84
C CYS A 218 -34.70 -12.86 -0.15
N TRP A 219 -34.22 -14.07 0.15
CA TRP A 219 -33.43 -14.89 -0.76
C TRP A 219 -34.28 -15.87 -1.57
N GLU A 220 -35.29 -16.49 -0.98
CA GLU A 220 -36.04 -17.57 -1.63
C GLU A 220 -36.96 -17.09 -2.77
N LYS A 221 -37.43 -15.84 -2.74
CA LYS A 221 -38.38 -15.33 -3.73
C LYS A 221 -37.73 -15.14 -5.11
N PRO A 222 -38.33 -15.67 -6.20
CA PRO A 222 -37.76 -15.58 -7.56
C PRO A 222 -37.75 -14.16 -8.14
N GLN A 223 -38.51 -13.23 -7.55
CA GLN A 223 -38.48 -11.81 -7.86
C GLN A 223 -37.08 -11.21 -7.66
N VAL A 224 -36.29 -11.66 -6.67
CA VAL A 224 -34.91 -11.20 -6.48
C VAL A 224 -34.00 -11.83 -7.52
N ARG A 225 -33.59 -11.03 -8.51
CA ARG A 225 -32.79 -11.46 -9.68
C ARG A 225 -31.29 -11.22 -9.50
N LEU A 226 -30.92 -10.18 -8.77
CA LEU A 226 -29.56 -9.78 -8.47
C LEU A 226 -29.43 -9.43 -6.98
N TRP A 227 -28.35 -9.86 -6.36
CA TRP A 227 -27.86 -9.33 -5.10
C TRP A 227 -26.42 -8.82 -5.31
N ALA A 228 -26.14 -7.59 -4.91
CA ALA A 228 -24.78 -7.07 -4.86
C ALA A 228 -24.42 -6.59 -3.45
N PHE A 229 -23.17 -6.75 -3.05
CA PHE A 229 -22.70 -6.40 -1.71
C PHE A 229 -21.34 -5.70 -1.70
N GLY A 230 -21.03 -5.01 -0.60
CA GLY A 230 -19.82 -4.23 -0.38
C GLY A 230 -18.59 -5.09 -0.10
N HIS A 231 -18.56 -5.74 1.06
CA HIS A 231 -17.36 -5.89 1.89
C HIS A 231 -16.94 -7.35 2.13
N THR A 232 -15.89 -7.79 1.43
CA THR A 232 -15.29 -9.15 1.52
C THR A 232 -13.78 -9.23 1.17
N HIS A 233 -13.13 -8.13 0.75
CA HIS A 233 -11.77 -8.11 0.18
C HIS A 233 -11.54 -9.11 -0.98
N PHE A 234 -12.59 -9.41 -1.73
CA PHE A 234 -12.65 -10.46 -2.74
C PHE A 234 -13.73 -10.16 -3.78
N ASN A 235 -13.38 -10.26 -5.07
CA ASN A 235 -14.32 -10.07 -6.19
C ASN A 235 -15.04 -11.37 -6.56
N CYS A 236 -16.37 -11.31 -6.72
CA CYS A 236 -17.15 -12.48 -7.15
C CYS A 236 -18.26 -12.16 -8.15
N ASP A 237 -18.56 -13.11 -9.02
CA ASP A 237 -19.75 -13.14 -9.86
C ASP A 237 -20.19 -14.59 -10.09
N PHE A 238 -21.40 -14.95 -9.62
CA PHE A 238 -21.98 -16.25 -9.90
C PHE A 238 -23.50 -16.25 -9.85
N THR A 239 -24.12 -17.20 -10.55
CA THR A 239 -25.54 -17.53 -10.37
C THR A 239 -25.69 -18.61 -9.30
N GLU A 240 -26.54 -18.36 -8.29
CA GLU A 240 -26.88 -19.34 -7.25
C GLU A 240 -27.83 -20.39 -7.83
N SER A 241 -27.47 -21.67 -7.72
CA SER A 241 -28.06 -22.76 -8.51
C SER A 241 -29.49 -23.14 -8.12
N ARG A 242 -29.91 -22.93 -6.86
CA ARG A 242 -31.27 -23.24 -6.39
C ARG A 242 -32.29 -22.19 -6.80
N THR A 243 -31.95 -20.91 -6.70
CA THR A 243 -32.90 -19.80 -6.93
C THR A 243 -32.67 -19.01 -8.23
N GLY A 244 -31.57 -19.27 -8.95
CA GLY A 244 -31.30 -18.63 -10.24
C GLY A 244 -31.13 -17.12 -10.17
N LYS A 245 -30.71 -16.59 -9.01
CA LYS A 245 -30.29 -15.19 -8.84
C LYS A 245 -28.79 -15.06 -9.02
N ARG A 246 -28.36 -13.93 -9.54
CA ARG A 246 -26.95 -13.56 -9.63
C ARG A 246 -26.51 -12.92 -8.31
N VAL A 247 -25.31 -13.26 -7.87
CA VAL A 247 -24.64 -12.77 -6.67
C VAL A 247 -23.32 -12.17 -7.13
N VAL A 248 -23.06 -10.91 -6.78
CA VAL A 248 -21.89 -10.17 -7.30
C VAL A 248 -21.30 -9.23 -6.25
N THR A 249 -19.99 -9.03 -6.30
CA THR A 249 -19.35 -7.82 -5.77
C THR A 249 -18.23 -7.40 -6.74
N ASN A 250 -17.97 -6.09 -6.82
CA ASN A 250 -17.01 -5.49 -7.74
C ASN A 250 -16.21 -4.42 -6.98
N GLN A 251 -15.43 -4.92 -6.02
CA GLN A 251 -14.59 -4.14 -5.15
C GLN A 251 -13.41 -3.50 -5.90
N ARG A 252 -12.92 -2.38 -5.36
CA ARG A 252 -11.67 -1.73 -5.82
C ARG A 252 -10.69 -1.42 -4.68
N GLY A 253 -10.96 -1.92 -3.48
CA GLY A 253 -10.16 -1.67 -2.29
C GLY A 253 -8.77 -2.28 -2.45
N TYR A 254 -7.77 -1.40 -2.54
CA TYR A 254 -6.37 -1.72 -2.81
C TYR A 254 -6.15 -2.53 -4.10
N TYR A 255 -5.83 -1.80 -5.18
CA TYR A 255 -5.37 -2.26 -6.50
C TYR A 255 -6.44 -2.71 -7.52
N PHE A 256 -6.19 -2.41 -8.79
CA PHE A 256 -7.23 -2.21 -9.82
C PHE A 256 -7.66 -3.48 -10.62
N ALA A 257 -7.95 -4.59 -9.96
CA ALA A 257 -8.54 -5.76 -10.60
C ALA A 257 -10.05 -5.59 -10.85
N GLN A 258 -10.50 -5.59 -12.11
CA GLN A 258 -11.92 -5.35 -12.47
C GLN A 258 -12.68 -6.65 -12.82
N SER A 259 -13.94 -6.76 -12.38
CA SER A 259 -14.92 -7.59 -13.09
C SER A 259 -15.52 -6.81 -14.26
N ALA A 260 -15.87 -7.49 -15.36
CA ALA A 260 -16.38 -6.83 -16.56
C ALA A 260 -17.80 -6.27 -16.35
N GLY A 261 -18.03 -5.00 -16.74
CA GLY A 261 -19.34 -4.33 -16.60
C GLY A 261 -20.48 -5.01 -17.38
N ILE A 262 -21.70 -5.04 -16.83
CA ILE A 262 -22.74 -6.00 -17.24
C ILE A 262 -24.03 -5.36 -17.79
N SER A 263 -24.43 -5.81 -18.98
CA SER A 263 -25.78 -5.67 -19.53
C SER A 263 -26.67 -6.87 -19.17
N PHE A 264 -27.93 -6.62 -18.78
CA PHE A 264 -28.92 -7.66 -18.49
C PHE A 264 -29.54 -8.23 -19.78
N THR A 265 -28.79 -8.98 -20.60
CA THR A 265 -29.25 -9.44 -21.93
C THR A 265 -28.81 -10.85 -22.32
N THR A 266 -29.51 -11.90 -21.86
CA THR A 266 -29.80 -13.17 -22.60
C THR A 266 -30.77 -14.09 -21.81
N PRO A 267 -31.48 -15.05 -22.45
CA PRO A 267 -32.44 -15.94 -21.80
C PRO A 267 -31.82 -17.25 -21.25
N LEU A 268 -32.60 -17.95 -20.42
CA LEU A 268 -32.24 -19.21 -19.74
C LEU A 268 -32.19 -20.43 -20.68
N LEU A 269 -31.32 -21.39 -20.34
CA LEU A 269 -31.44 -22.80 -20.70
C LEU A 269 -31.27 -23.68 -19.45
N PHE A 270 -31.99 -24.79 -19.39
CA PHE A 270 -32.12 -25.66 -18.21
C PHE A 270 -30.96 -26.64 -18.04
N ILE A 271 -30.72 -27.06 -16.78
CA ILE A 271 -30.60 -28.47 -16.34
C ILE A 271 -30.91 -28.51 -14.82
N ALA A 272 -31.37 -29.65 -14.29
CA ALA A 272 -32.08 -29.72 -13.00
C ALA A 272 -31.66 -30.90 -12.09
N MET A 273 -32.18 -30.89 -10.85
CA MET A 273 -32.32 -31.94 -9.78
C MET A 273 -31.94 -31.31 -8.41
N ALA A 274 -32.84 -31.15 -7.42
CA ALA A 274 -33.42 -32.16 -6.50
C ALA A 274 -32.42 -32.66 -5.43
N SER A 275 -32.66 -32.69 -4.10
CA SER A 275 -33.77 -32.22 -3.20
C SER A 275 -33.14 -31.98 -1.77
N ILE A 276 -33.76 -31.97 -0.56
CA ILE A 276 -35.10 -32.32 -0.02
C ILE A 276 -35.40 -31.58 1.34
N THR A 277 -36.35 -32.08 2.14
CA THR A 277 -36.91 -31.62 3.45
C THR A 277 -36.03 -31.91 4.68
N ARG A 278 -36.28 -31.52 5.96
CA ARG A 278 -37.36 -30.85 6.79
C ARG A 278 -36.65 -30.40 8.11
N ALA A 279 -36.82 -29.24 8.77
CA ALA A 279 -37.96 -28.48 9.37
C ALA A 279 -38.26 -28.76 10.88
N LEU A 280 -38.75 -27.71 11.60
CA LEU A 280 -39.34 -27.63 12.98
C LEU A 280 -38.34 -27.52 14.18
N ARG A 281 -38.11 -26.37 14.87
CA ARG A 281 -38.97 -25.49 15.74
C ARG A 281 -39.79 -26.22 16.84
N PRO A 282 -40.08 -25.59 18.02
CA PRO A 282 -39.30 -24.63 18.84
C PRO A 282 -39.55 -24.81 20.38
N LEU A 283 -39.50 -23.70 21.17
CA LEU A 283 -40.04 -23.39 22.53
C LEU A 283 -38.99 -23.23 23.66
N SER A 284 -39.12 -22.38 24.69
CA SER A 284 -39.59 -20.97 24.86
C SER A 284 -39.75 -20.64 26.37
N ARG A 285 -39.50 -19.39 26.79
CA ARG A 285 -39.76 -18.68 28.10
C ARG A 285 -38.46 -18.18 28.76
N THR A 286 -38.22 -16.92 29.17
CA THR A 286 -38.97 -15.72 29.66
C THR A 286 -39.06 -15.56 31.20
N ALA A 287 -38.19 -14.73 31.79
CA ALA A 287 -38.37 -13.83 32.96
C ALA A 287 -36.99 -13.15 33.26
N THR A 288 -36.73 -11.85 33.51
CA THR A 288 -37.41 -10.61 33.99
C THR A 288 -37.29 -10.29 35.50
N SER A 289 -36.29 -9.47 35.88
CA SER A 289 -36.29 -8.48 37.00
C SER A 289 -34.94 -7.72 37.03
N THR A 290 -34.75 -6.39 36.93
CA THR A 290 -35.33 -5.14 37.52
C THR A 290 -34.77 -4.67 38.88
N SER A 291 -33.75 -3.79 38.87
CA SER A 291 -33.57 -2.59 39.74
C SER A 291 -32.22 -1.90 39.41
N LEU A 292 -32.05 -0.59 39.16
CA LEU A 292 -32.51 0.69 39.76
C LEU A 292 -31.70 1.18 41.00
N ARG A 293 -30.74 2.11 40.80
CA ARG A 293 -30.79 3.50 41.34
C ARG A 293 -29.57 4.42 41.03
N SER A 294 -29.91 5.68 40.74
CA SER A 294 -29.19 6.99 40.90
C SER A 294 -27.78 7.05 41.53
N ALA A 295 -26.78 7.83 41.10
CA ALA A 295 -26.63 9.14 40.37
C ALA A 295 -26.32 10.38 41.25
N ALA A 296 -25.25 11.14 40.93
CA ALA A 296 -24.96 12.53 41.33
C ALA A 296 -23.77 13.13 40.52
N ARG A 297 -23.48 14.44 40.64
CA ARG A 297 -22.51 15.21 39.79
C ARG A 297 -21.31 15.82 40.54
N GLN A 298 -20.24 16.05 39.76
CA GLN A 298 -19.23 17.16 39.73
C GLN A 298 -19.55 18.47 40.50
N PRO A 299 -18.57 19.37 40.84
CA PRO A 299 -17.56 19.92 39.88
C PRO A 299 -16.16 20.39 40.40
N MET A 300 -15.34 20.87 39.44
CA MET A 300 -14.11 21.70 39.58
C MET A 300 -14.46 23.20 39.79
N PRO A 301 -13.60 24.10 40.35
CA PRO A 301 -12.57 24.82 39.56
C PRO A 301 -11.33 25.41 40.32
N TYR A 302 -10.26 25.82 39.61
CA TYR A 302 -9.79 27.25 39.49
C TYR A 302 -8.45 27.43 38.72
N ARG A 303 -8.20 28.66 38.25
CA ARG A 303 -6.91 29.17 37.71
C ARG A 303 -6.33 30.26 38.63
N LEU A 304 -5.02 30.49 38.57
CA LEU A 304 -4.34 31.72 39.02
C LEU A 304 -3.18 32.07 38.07
N ALA A 305 -2.65 33.30 38.14
CA ALA A 305 -1.71 33.86 37.16
C ALA A 305 -0.77 34.93 37.79
N GLN A 306 0.12 35.51 36.96
CA GLN A 306 1.19 36.47 37.28
C GLN A 306 2.46 35.81 37.91
N SER A 307 3.67 36.37 37.79
CA SER A 307 4.08 37.69 37.25
C SER A 307 5.34 37.61 36.35
N LEU A 308 5.67 38.74 35.71
CA LEU A 308 6.98 39.01 35.10
C LEU A 308 8.01 39.34 36.20
N ASP A 309 9.31 39.07 35.97
CA ASP A 309 10.28 40.16 35.75
C ASP A 309 11.61 39.65 35.10
N ARG A 310 12.48 40.60 34.72
CA ARG A 310 13.76 40.38 34.04
C ARG A 310 14.91 40.09 35.02
N ASN A 311 15.91 39.33 34.57
CA ASN A 311 17.30 39.66 34.89
C ASN A 311 18.25 39.24 33.76
N SER A 312 19.22 40.09 33.44
CA SER A 312 20.09 39.92 32.26
C SER A 312 21.51 39.49 32.64
N THR A 313 21.92 38.31 32.20
CA THR A 313 23.33 37.87 32.24
C THR A 313 23.86 37.69 30.81
N HIS A 314 24.82 38.51 30.40
CA HIS A 314 25.45 38.43 29.09
C HIS A 314 26.47 37.27 29.05
N ALA A 315 25.99 36.07 28.73
CA ALA A 315 26.87 34.97 28.35
C ALA A 315 27.37 35.15 26.90
N PHE A 316 28.69 35.21 26.70
CA PHE A 316 29.32 35.18 25.38
C PHE A 316 29.25 33.76 24.77
N SER A 317 28.07 33.33 24.36
CA SER A 317 27.89 32.09 23.62
C SER A 317 27.95 32.34 22.11
N THR A 318 28.98 31.83 21.44
CA THR A 318 29.13 31.84 19.98
C THR A 318 28.31 30.75 19.29
N THR A 319 27.51 29.98 20.04
CA THR A 319 26.51 29.06 19.48
C THR A 319 25.54 29.82 18.59
N SER A 320 25.48 29.47 17.30
CA SER A 320 24.39 29.88 16.41
C SER A 320 23.05 29.65 17.11
N ARG A 321 22.18 30.67 17.14
CA ARG A 321 20.83 30.51 17.69
C ARG A 321 20.10 29.43 16.89
N ARG A 322 19.88 28.26 17.50
CA ARG A 322 18.83 27.35 17.04
C ARG A 322 17.56 28.17 16.87
N ARG A 323 16.81 27.94 15.79
CA ARG A 323 15.40 28.37 15.75
C ARG A 323 14.73 27.74 16.95
N GLU A 324 14.19 28.57 17.84
CA GLU A 324 13.25 28.15 18.87
C GLU A 324 11.95 27.80 18.15
N VAL A 325 11.89 26.56 17.64
CA VAL A 325 10.63 25.93 17.27
C VAL A 325 9.95 25.58 18.57
N ASP A 326 8.75 26.09 18.79
CA ASP A 326 7.97 25.70 19.96
C ASP A 326 7.43 24.27 19.74
N LEU A 327 8.07 23.32 20.42
CA LEU A 327 7.70 21.91 20.42
C LEU A 327 6.76 21.55 21.59
N SER A 328 6.34 22.50 22.42
CA SER A 328 5.54 22.22 23.63
C SER A 328 4.15 21.64 23.33
N HIS A 329 3.66 21.83 22.10
CA HIS A 329 2.41 21.26 21.60
C HIS A 329 2.55 19.89 20.92
N LEU A 330 3.78 19.37 20.76
CA LEU A 330 4.03 18.08 20.14
C LEU A 330 4.35 17.01 21.19
N THR A 331 3.55 15.93 21.21
CA THR A 331 3.88 14.72 21.97
C THR A 331 5.11 14.06 21.34
N PRO A 332 6.23 13.85 22.08
CA PRO A 332 7.40 13.18 21.53
C PRO A 332 7.11 11.71 21.23
N THR A 333 7.23 11.31 19.96
CA THR A 333 7.07 9.92 19.51
C THR A 333 8.43 9.23 19.32
N PRO A 334 8.53 7.91 19.53
CA PRO A 334 9.71 7.14 19.14
C PRO A 334 9.95 7.22 17.63
N ILE A 335 11.20 7.32 17.18
CA ILE A 335 11.52 7.36 15.75
C ILE A 335 11.18 6.05 15.02
N THR A 336 11.01 4.95 15.76
CA THR A 336 10.56 3.65 15.28
C THR A 336 9.04 3.47 15.32
N LEU A 337 8.27 4.51 15.69
CA LEU A 337 6.82 4.49 15.56
C LEU A 337 6.45 4.78 14.09
N LEU A 338 5.81 3.80 13.46
CA LEU A 338 5.27 3.92 12.12
C LEU A 338 3.93 4.67 12.14
N SER A 339 3.58 5.29 11.02
CA SER A 339 2.20 5.70 10.76
C SER A 339 1.31 4.49 10.45
N GLU A 340 0.00 4.68 10.37
CA GLU A 340 -0.94 3.63 9.95
C GLU A 340 -0.61 3.09 8.56
N THR A 341 -0.41 3.97 7.57
CA THR A 341 0.00 3.62 6.20
C THR A 341 1.30 2.81 6.16
N GLU A 342 2.29 3.21 6.97
CA GLU A 342 3.58 2.51 7.06
C GLU A 342 3.46 1.16 7.79
N SER A 343 2.55 1.04 8.76
CA SER A 343 2.27 -0.21 9.47
C SER A 343 1.57 -1.21 8.54
N LEU A 344 0.56 -0.76 7.80
CA LEU A 344 -0.11 -1.54 6.76
C LEU A 344 0.87 -1.98 5.66
N MET A 345 1.78 -1.09 5.24
CA MET A 345 2.88 -1.43 4.33
C MET A 345 3.80 -2.49 4.92
N SER A 346 4.22 -2.34 6.19
CA SER A 346 5.05 -3.32 6.90
C SER A 346 4.41 -4.70 6.95
N ASP A 347 3.16 -4.80 7.38
CA ASP A 347 2.46 -6.08 7.53
C ASP A 347 2.17 -6.74 6.17
N SER A 348 1.74 -5.96 5.17
CA SER A 348 1.46 -6.46 3.81
C SER A 348 2.71 -6.97 3.13
N VAL A 349 3.81 -6.21 3.18
CA VAL A 349 5.10 -6.62 2.59
C VAL A 349 5.72 -7.78 3.37
N SER A 350 5.64 -7.79 4.70
CA SER A 350 6.10 -8.91 5.54
C SER A 350 5.40 -10.21 5.17
N LYS A 351 4.07 -10.18 4.98
CA LYS A 351 3.29 -11.33 4.50
C LYS A 351 3.69 -11.74 3.08
N PHE A 352 3.65 -10.81 2.12
CA PHE A 352 4.00 -11.07 0.72
C PHE A 352 5.41 -11.67 0.56
N ALA A 353 6.40 -11.09 1.25
CA ALA A 353 7.77 -11.58 1.25
C ALA A 353 7.86 -12.98 1.85
N SER A 354 7.21 -13.23 2.99
CA SER A 354 7.25 -14.53 3.66
C SER A 354 6.56 -15.65 2.85
N GLU A 355 5.42 -15.35 2.22
CA GLU A 355 4.59 -16.34 1.52
C GLU A 355 4.98 -16.56 0.05
N GLN A 356 5.33 -15.50 -0.70
CA GLN A 356 5.56 -15.58 -2.15
C GLN A 356 7.05 -15.59 -2.52
N ILE A 357 7.86 -14.74 -1.88
CA ILE A 357 9.31 -14.67 -2.14
C ILE A 357 10.05 -15.78 -1.39
N GLY A 358 9.75 -15.98 -0.11
CA GLY A 358 10.40 -16.91 0.81
C GLY A 358 10.66 -18.32 0.24
N PRO A 359 9.65 -18.98 -0.37
CA PRO A 359 9.83 -20.29 -0.98
C PRO A 359 10.81 -20.34 -2.16
N LYS A 360 11.10 -19.21 -2.81
CA LYS A 360 11.88 -19.11 -4.06
C LYS A 360 13.31 -18.61 -3.87
N VAL A 361 13.64 -18.01 -2.73
CA VAL A 361 14.94 -17.33 -2.44
C VAL A 361 16.16 -18.16 -2.80
N ARG A 362 16.14 -19.46 -2.47
CA ARG A 362 17.26 -20.38 -2.74
C ARG A 362 17.44 -20.65 -4.23
N ASP A 363 16.36 -20.95 -4.94
CA ASP A 363 16.41 -21.29 -6.36
C ASP A 363 16.81 -20.07 -7.20
N MET A 364 16.34 -18.87 -6.83
CA MET A 364 16.75 -17.61 -7.46
C MET A 364 18.24 -17.27 -7.24
N ASP A 365 18.81 -17.55 -6.07
CA ASP A 365 20.25 -17.36 -5.82
C ASP A 365 21.10 -18.38 -6.59
N GLU A 366 20.74 -19.66 -6.55
CA GLU A 366 21.50 -20.72 -7.22
C GLU A 366 21.45 -20.63 -8.75
N ALA A 367 20.30 -20.26 -9.33
CA ALA A 367 20.16 -19.99 -10.75
C ALA A 367 20.79 -18.66 -11.20
N GLU A 368 21.19 -17.80 -10.25
CA GLU A 368 21.57 -16.40 -10.49
C GLU A 368 20.53 -15.65 -11.33
N ALA A 369 19.24 -15.81 -11.02
CA ALA A 369 18.13 -15.22 -11.79
C ALA A 369 16.98 -14.76 -10.89
N MET A 370 16.37 -13.60 -11.22
CA MET A 370 15.09 -13.19 -10.63
C MET A 370 13.96 -13.99 -11.30
N ASP A 371 12.99 -14.46 -10.53
CA ASP A 371 11.76 -15.03 -11.08
C ASP A 371 10.87 -13.93 -11.69
N PRO A 372 10.54 -13.97 -13.00
CA PRO A 372 9.66 -12.99 -13.62
C PRO A 372 8.29 -12.84 -12.94
N ALA A 373 7.75 -13.91 -12.35
CA ALA A 373 6.47 -13.86 -11.63
C ALA A 373 6.57 -13.07 -10.32
N ILE A 374 7.75 -12.98 -9.70
CA ILE A 374 7.98 -12.05 -8.58
C ILE A 374 8.05 -10.61 -9.09
N VAL A 375 8.67 -10.36 -10.24
CA VAL A 375 8.71 -9.01 -10.85
C VAL A 375 7.30 -8.52 -11.20
N GLU A 376 6.46 -9.38 -11.76
CA GLU A 376 5.03 -9.11 -12.03
C GLU A 376 4.27 -8.78 -10.75
N GLN A 377 4.38 -9.62 -9.71
CA GLN A 377 3.73 -9.41 -8.41
C GLN A 377 4.18 -8.11 -7.71
N LEU A 378 5.44 -7.68 -7.86
CA LEU A 378 5.90 -6.40 -7.32
C LEU A 378 5.18 -5.18 -7.94
N PHE A 379 4.73 -5.28 -9.19
CA PHE A 379 3.85 -4.27 -9.80
C PHE A 379 2.41 -4.42 -9.32
N GLU A 380 1.86 -5.64 -9.26
CA GLU A 380 0.50 -5.90 -8.77
C GLU A 380 0.28 -5.41 -7.33
N GLN A 381 1.30 -5.53 -6.47
CA GLN A 381 1.29 -5.07 -5.07
C GLN A 381 1.67 -3.57 -4.91
N GLY A 382 1.83 -2.82 -6.01
CA GLY A 382 2.19 -1.39 -5.99
C GLY A 382 3.62 -1.06 -5.53
N LEU A 383 4.43 -2.07 -5.21
CA LEU A 383 5.75 -1.92 -4.58
C LEU A 383 6.80 -1.30 -5.52
N MET A 384 6.58 -1.35 -6.83
CA MET A 384 7.40 -0.64 -7.82
C MET A 384 7.03 0.85 -7.96
N SER A 385 6.05 1.36 -7.22
CA SER A 385 5.41 2.66 -7.48
C SER A 385 5.07 3.47 -6.22
N ILE A 386 5.78 3.25 -5.12
CA ILE A 386 5.33 3.62 -3.76
C ILE A 386 5.19 5.14 -3.60
N GLU A 387 6.22 5.92 -3.98
CA GLU A 387 6.17 7.40 -3.98
C GLU A 387 5.51 7.99 -5.26
N ILE A 388 5.16 7.20 -6.28
CA ILE A 388 4.55 7.73 -7.51
C ILE A 388 3.12 8.22 -7.20
N PRO A 389 2.72 9.44 -7.62
CA PRO A 389 1.35 9.92 -7.45
C PRO A 389 0.29 9.04 -8.12
N GLU A 390 -0.89 8.94 -7.49
CA GLU A 390 -2.06 8.19 -7.98
C GLU A 390 -2.49 8.61 -9.41
N GLU A 391 -2.33 9.89 -9.78
CA GLU A 391 -2.63 10.39 -11.14
C GLU A 391 -1.76 9.76 -12.24
N PHE A 392 -0.65 9.12 -11.87
CA PHE A 392 0.22 8.34 -12.75
C PHE A 392 0.15 6.83 -12.46
N GLY A 393 -0.84 6.36 -11.69
CA GLY A 393 -1.05 4.95 -11.37
C GLY A 393 -0.15 4.40 -10.26
N GLY A 394 0.53 5.25 -9.49
CA GLY A 394 1.29 4.84 -8.32
C GLY A 394 0.48 4.82 -7.02
N ALA A 395 1.13 4.49 -5.91
CA ALA A 395 0.48 4.32 -4.61
C ALA A 395 0.35 5.61 -3.78
N GLY A 396 0.94 6.74 -4.20
CA GLY A 396 0.82 8.04 -3.55
C GLY A 396 1.42 8.15 -2.13
N MET A 397 2.19 7.15 -1.69
CA MET A 397 2.65 7.02 -0.31
C MET A 397 3.92 7.85 -0.02
N ASN A 398 4.24 7.98 1.28
CA ASN A 398 5.43 8.70 1.73
C ASN A 398 6.73 7.88 1.56
N PHE A 399 7.87 8.54 1.70
CA PHE A 399 9.17 7.91 1.54
C PHE A 399 9.44 6.84 2.61
N THR A 400 9.00 7.07 3.85
CA THR A 400 9.15 6.10 4.93
C THR A 400 8.43 4.78 4.60
N SER A 401 7.28 4.81 3.90
CA SER A 401 6.61 3.61 3.40
C SER A 401 7.48 2.82 2.41
N ALA A 402 8.16 3.51 1.49
CA ALA A 402 9.11 2.86 0.58
C ALA A 402 10.31 2.26 1.34
N ILE A 403 10.84 2.98 2.33
CA ILE A 403 11.91 2.50 3.21
C ILE A 403 11.51 1.26 4.02
N VAL A 404 10.28 1.23 4.56
CA VAL A 404 9.71 0.06 5.27
C VAL A 404 9.57 -1.13 4.31
N ALA A 405 9.04 -0.92 3.09
CA ALA A 405 8.93 -1.99 2.10
C ALA A 405 10.29 -2.58 1.71
N ILE A 406 11.30 -1.73 1.49
CA ILE A 406 12.67 -2.14 1.17
C ILE A 406 13.28 -2.95 2.34
N GLU A 407 13.00 -2.57 3.59
CA GLU A 407 13.47 -3.29 4.78
C GLU A 407 12.81 -4.67 4.93
N GLU A 408 11.49 -4.77 4.86
CA GLU A 408 10.77 -6.04 5.00
C GLU A 408 11.05 -7.02 3.84
N LEU A 409 11.21 -6.53 2.61
CA LEU A 409 11.70 -7.36 1.50
C LEU A 409 13.10 -7.92 1.77
N ALA A 410 14.01 -7.12 2.35
CA ALA A 410 15.38 -7.55 2.62
C ALA A 410 15.50 -8.56 3.76
N ARG A 411 14.52 -8.57 4.68
CA ARG A 411 14.40 -9.59 5.74
C ARG A 411 14.20 -11.00 5.18
N VAL A 412 13.72 -11.12 3.93
CA VAL A 412 13.55 -12.40 3.23
C VAL A 412 14.53 -12.57 2.05
N ASP A 413 14.59 -11.63 1.10
CA ASP A 413 15.60 -11.63 0.03
C ASP A 413 16.13 -10.22 -0.31
N PRO A 414 17.38 -9.91 0.08
CA PRO A 414 18.07 -8.69 -0.33
C PRO A 414 18.11 -8.48 -1.85
N SER A 415 18.04 -9.53 -2.67
CA SER A 415 18.02 -9.42 -4.14
C SER A 415 16.74 -8.80 -4.68
N VAL A 416 15.60 -9.05 -4.02
CA VAL A 416 14.31 -8.46 -4.39
C VAL A 416 14.20 -7.04 -3.84
N SER A 417 14.63 -6.84 -2.60
CA SER A 417 14.72 -5.51 -1.97
C SER A 417 15.50 -4.49 -2.81
N VAL A 418 16.69 -4.85 -3.33
CA VAL A 418 17.48 -3.90 -4.16
C VAL A 418 16.83 -3.61 -5.52
N MET A 419 15.98 -4.51 -6.05
CA MET A 419 15.23 -4.23 -7.27
C MET A 419 14.19 -3.13 -7.03
N VAL A 420 13.44 -3.25 -5.93
CA VAL A 420 12.43 -2.28 -5.48
C VAL A 420 13.07 -0.95 -5.07
N ASP A 421 14.21 -0.98 -4.38
CA ASP A 421 14.98 0.21 -3.99
C ASP A 421 15.45 1.00 -5.20
N VAL A 422 16.24 0.39 -6.10
CA VAL A 422 16.76 1.04 -7.31
C VAL A 422 15.62 1.58 -8.19
N HIS A 423 14.49 0.88 -8.24
CA HIS A 423 13.34 1.34 -9.00
C HIS A 423 12.68 2.57 -8.35
N ASN A 424 12.39 2.55 -7.05
CA ASN A 424 11.74 3.68 -6.38
C ASN A 424 12.71 4.85 -6.13
N THR A 425 13.75 4.64 -5.32
CA THR A 425 14.59 5.70 -4.74
C THR A 425 15.57 6.31 -5.74
N LEU A 426 15.95 5.56 -6.79
CA LEU A 426 16.78 6.08 -7.88
C LEU A 426 15.94 6.48 -9.10
N VAL A 427 15.18 5.55 -9.69
CA VAL A 427 14.52 5.79 -10.98
C VAL A 427 13.27 6.67 -10.83
N ASN A 428 12.28 6.26 -10.05
CA ASN A 428 11.03 7.02 -9.89
C ASN A 428 11.31 8.40 -9.31
N THR A 429 12.12 8.50 -8.26
CA THR A 429 12.54 9.78 -7.67
C THR A 429 13.26 10.70 -8.68
N SER A 430 14.08 10.15 -9.59
CA SER A 430 14.72 10.96 -10.65
C SER A 430 13.71 11.55 -11.64
N ILE A 431 12.68 10.78 -12.02
CA ILE A 431 11.65 11.28 -12.93
C ILE A 431 10.76 12.30 -12.23
N MET A 432 10.27 12.02 -11.02
CA MET A 432 9.40 12.96 -10.28
C MET A 432 10.07 14.29 -9.93
N LYS A 433 11.41 14.35 -9.80
CA LYS A 433 12.14 15.57 -9.43
C LYS A 433 12.71 16.36 -10.60
N TYR A 434 13.02 15.70 -11.72
CA TYR A 434 13.73 16.31 -12.85
C TYR A 434 13.06 16.10 -14.21
N GLY A 435 11.97 15.36 -14.27
CA GLY A 435 11.09 15.32 -15.43
C GLY A 435 10.37 16.65 -15.62
N ASP A 436 9.93 16.90 -16.85
CA ASP A 436 8.89 17.88 -17.12
C ASP A 436 7.51 17.19 -17.16
N ALA A 437 6.45 17.97 -17.41
CA ALA A 437 5.09 17.43 -17.48
C ALA A 437 4.89 16.39 -18.61
N GLN A 438 5.73 16.40 -19.66
CA GLN A 438 5.68 15.36 -20.70
C GLN A 438 6.39 14.09 -20.22
N ALA A 439 7.56 14.22 -19.58
CA ALA A 439 8.27 13.10 -18.99
C ALA A 439 7.41 12.39 -17.91
N HIS A 440 6.75 13.14 -17.04
CA HIS A 440 5.84 12.58 -16.02
C HIS A 440 4.72 11.74 -16.68
N ARG A 441 3.98 12.33 -17.63
CA ARG A 441 2.89 11.66 -18.36
C ARG A 441 3.35 10.46 -19.21
N THR A 442 4.59 10.47 -19.70
CA THR A 442 5.12 9.40 -20.58
C THR A 442 5.71 8.23 -19.78
N TRP A 443 6.37 8.51 -18.66
CA TRP A 443 7.21 7.54 -17.97
C TRP A 443 6.67 7.07 -16.63
N LEU A 444 6.04 7.92 -15.82
CA LEU A 444 5.53 7.49 -14.51
C LEU A 444 4.46 6.38 -14.62
N PRO A 445 3.49 6.43 -15.57
CA PRO A 445 2.56 5.30 -15.77
C PRO A 445 3.24 4.00 -16.23
N LYS A 446 4.27 4.09 -17.08
CA LYS A 446 5.07 2.92 -17.50
C LYS A 446 5.84 2.30 -16.32
N LEU A 447 6.49 3.15 -15.52
CA LEU A 447 7.25 2.79 -14.34
C LEU A 447 6.35 2.27 -13.20
N ALA A 448 5.09 2.71 -13.13
CA ALA A 448 4.16 2.25 -12.11
C ALA A 448 3.54 0.87 -12.41
N THR A 449 3.44 0.46 -13.69
CA THR A 449 2.57 -0.67 -14.10
C THR A 449 3.26 -1.87 -14.76
N GLY A 450 4.56 -1.80 -15.06
CA GLY A 450 5.27 -2.97 -15.62
C GLY A 450 6.65 -2.74 -16.22
N THR A 451 7.10 -1.48 -16.42
CA THR A 451 8.41 -1.19 -17.01
C THR A 451 9.47 -1.06 -15.93
N VAL A 452 10.27 -2.10 -15.66
CA VAL A 452 11.38 -2.01 -14.70
C VAL A 452 12.42 -0.96 -15.15
N GLY A 453 12.94 -0.18 -14.20
CA GLY A 453 13.97 0.84 -14.41
C GLY A 453 15.37 0.47 -13.90
N SER A 454 16.39 1.05 -14.55
CA SER A 454 17.81 0.98 -14.19
C SER A 454 18.48 2.36 -14.15
N PHE A 455 19.41 2.57 -13.22
CA PHE A 455 20.16 3.81 -13.03
C PHE A 455 21.64 3.65 -13.42
N CYS A 456 22.10 4.37 -14.45
CA CYS A 456 23.29 4.04 -15.23
C CYS A 456 24.37 5.13 -15.15
N LEU A 457 25.03 5.21 -13.99
CA LEU A 457 26.10 6.18 -13.71
C LEU A 457 27.50 5.61 -13.93
N SER A 458 27.83 4.51 -13.24
CA SER A 458 29.18 3.97 -13.09
C SER A 458 29.77 3.37 -14.37
N GLU A 459 31.10 3.39 -14.48
CA GLU A 459 31.87 2.83 -15.61
C GLU A 459 33.12 2.08 -15.09
N PRO A 460 33.82 1.28 -15.91
CA PRO A 460 35.04 0.57 -15.47
C PRO A 460 36.13 1.49 -14.90
N ALA A 461 36.21 2.74 -15.38
CA ALA A 461 37.15 3.75 -14.91
C ALA A 461 36.57 4.74 -13.88
N SER A 462 35.24 4.80 -13.70
CA SER A 462 34.56 5.81 -12.88
C SER A 462 33.50 5.16 -11.97
N GLY A 463 33.97 4.55 -10.89
CA GLY A 463 33.14 4.05 -9.78
C GLY A 463 33.05 5.08 -8.65
N THR A 464 34.04 5.06 -7.75
CA THR A 464 34.16 6.04 -6.64
C THR A 464 34.28 7.48 -7.15
N ASP A 465 35.08 7.71 -8.19
CA ASP A 465 35.12 9.00 -8.91
C ASP A 465 34.08 8.99 -10.03
N ALA A 466 32.80 8.98 -9.66
CA ALA A 466 31.66 8.79 -10.56
C ALA A 466 31.53 9.89 -11.64
N PHE A 467 32.23 11.01 -11.51
CA PHE A 467 32.20 12.13 -12.45
C PHE A 467 33.39 12.19 -13.42
N ALA A 468 34.33 11.24 -13.31
CA ALA A 468 35.35 10.97 -14.33
C ALA A 468 34.82 10.11 -15.51
N LEU A 469 33.48 10.02 -15.67
CA LEU A 469 32.82 9.18 -16.67
C LEU A 469 33.20 9.57 -18.11
N GLN A 470 33.36 8.55 -18.97
CA GLN A 470 33.84 8.63 -20.34
C GLN A 470 32.74 8.41 -21.39
N THR A 471 31.57 7.90 -21.02
CA THR A 471 30.40 7.85 -21.92
C THR A 471 30.02 9.27 -22.32
N LYS A 472 29.92 9.53 -23.63
CA LYS A 472 29.64 10.85 -24.22
C LYS A 472 28.23 10.92 -24.78
N ALA A 473 27.72 12.13 -24.86
CA ALA A 473 26.58 12.48 -25.68
C ALA A 473 26.98 13.57 -26.69
N GLU A 474 26.53 13.45 -27.92
CA GLU A 474 26.68 14.45 -28.98
C GLU A 474 25.30 14.97 -29.36
N LYS A 475 25.16 16.25 -29.74
CA LYS A 475 23.88 16.78 -30.22
C LYS A 475 23.68 16.40 -31.70
N THR A 476 22.49 15.90 -32.03
CA THR A 476 22.04 15.71 -33.41
C THR A 476 21.08 16.83 -33.80
N ALA A 477 20.45 16.76 -34.99
CA ALA A 477 19.41 17.70 -35.37
C ALA A 477 18.15 17.59 -34.47
N ASP A 478 17.76 16.36 -34.13
CA ASP A 478 16.48 16.03 -33.49
C ASP A 478 16.61 15.59 -32.02
N GLY A 479 17.83 15.47 -31.50
CA GLY A 479 18.11 15.01 -30.15
C GLY A 479 19.59 14.81 -29.85
N TYR A 480 19.94 13.61 -29.38
CA TYR A 480 21.28 13.27 -28.91
C TYR A 480 21.73 11.90 -29.44
N LYS A 481 23.04 11.71 -29.55
CA LYS A 481 23.70 10.44 -29.89
C LYS A 481 24.66 10.05 -28.77
N LEU A 482 24.48 8.89 -28.16
CA LEU A 482 25.24 8.42 -26.99
C LEU A 482 26.26 7.34 -27.40
N ASN A 483 27.47 7.46 -26.87
CA ASN A 483 28.57 6.51 -27.10
C ASN A 483 29.34 6.20 -25.82
N GLY A 484 29.57 4.93 -25.53
CA GLY A 484 30.39 4.49 -24.39
C GLY A 484 29.91 3.18 -23.76
N SER A 485 30.19 3.02 -22.46
CA SER A 485 29.79 1.84 -21.70
C SER A 485 29.55 2.16 -20.23
N LYS A 486 28.54 1.52 -19.65
CA LYS A 486 28.23 1.56 -18.22
C LYS A 486 28.47 0.19 -17.59
N MET A 487 28.84 0.16 -16.31
CA MET A 487 29.22 -1.06 -15.60
C MET A 487 28.58 -1.11 -14.21
N TRP A 488 28.26 -2.32 -13.74
CA TRP A 488 27.61 -2.60 -12.46
C TRP A 488 26.15 -2.15 -12.38
N ILE A 489 25.43 -2.16 -13.50
CA ILE A 489 24.08 -1.58 -13.55
C ILE A 489 23.04 -2.61 -13.10
N THR A 490 22.43 -2.35 -11.94
CA THR A 490 21.35 -3.14 -11.32
C THR A 490 20.08 -3.15 -12.19
N ASN A 491 19.27 -4.20 -12.09
CA ASN A 491 18.01 -4.42 -12.82
C ASN A 491 18.12 -4.55 -14.36
N SER A 492 19.32 -4.45 -14.96
CA SER A 492 19.48 -4.33 -16.41
C SER A 492 18.80 -5.42 -17.26
N MET A 493 18.80 -6.68 -16.81
CA MET A 493 18.17 -7.78 -17.57
C MET A 493 16.66 -7.63 -17.61
N GLU A 494 16.06 -7.18 -16.51
CA GLU A 494 14.62 -7.01 -16.33
C GLU A 494 14.15 -5.64 -16.88
N ALA A 495 15.03 -4.63 -16.86
CA ALA A 495 14.71 -3.24 -17.17
C ALA A 495 14.31 -3.00 -18.64
N GLY A 496 13.22 -2.27 -18.83
CA GLY A 496 12.85 -1.64 -20.10
C GLY A 496 13.38 -0.21 -20.25
N PHE A 497 13.72 0.43 -19.13
CA PHE A 497 13.97 1.87 -19.02
C PHE A 497 15.30 2.17 -18.31
N PHE A 498 16.15 3.01 -18.91
CA PHE A 498 17.50 3.29 -18.42
C PHE A 498 17.74 4.80 -18.29
N ILE A 499 18.05 5.28 -17.08
CA ILE A 499 18.54 6.65 -16.85
C ILE A 499 20.06 6.63 -17.01
N VAL A 500 20.59 7.26 -18.05
CA VAL A 500 22.01 7.20 -18.45
C VAL A 500 22.69 8.56 -18.26
N PHE A 501 23.78 8.58 -17.50
CA PHE A 501 24.59 9.78 -17.29
C PHE A 501 25.75 9.83 -18.29
N ALA A 502 25.69 10.76 -19.23
CA ALA A 502 26.70 10.92 -20.28
C ALA A 502 27.21 12.36 -20.36
N ASN A 503 28.47 12.53 -20.76
CA ASN A 503 29.10 13.85 -20.85
C ASN A 503 28.82 14.50 -22.21
N LEU A 504 28.02 15.56 -22.20
CA LEU A 504 27.60 16.35 -23.36
C LEU A 504 28.62 17.45 -23.71
N ASP A 505 29.52 17.79 -22.77
CA ASP A 505 30.62 18.73 -23.00
C ASP A 505 31.83 18.38 -22.12
N PRO A 506 32.72 17.47 -22.59
CA PRO A 506 33.91 17.08 -21.86
C PRO A 506 34.86 18.24 -21.50
N SER A 507 34.81 19.38 -22.22
CA SER A 507 35.63 20.55 -21.90
C SER A 507 35.24 21.22 -20.56
N LYS A 508 34.00 20.98 -20.12
CA LYS A 508 33.47 21.43 -18.82
C LYS A 508 33.65 20.39 -17.70
N GLY A 509 34.31 19.27 -17.97
CA GLY A 509 34.49 18.16 -17.02
C GLY A 509 33.15 17.65 -16.49
N TYR A 510 33.01 17.54 -15.17
CA TYR A 510 31.76 17.08 -14.54
C TYR A 510 30.55 17.98 -14.85
N LYS A 511 30.75 19.26 -15.20
CA LYS A 511 29.68 20.21 -15.56
C LYS A 511 29.15 20.03 -16.99
N GLY A 512 29.71 19.11 -17.77
CA GLY A 512 29.13 18.65 -19.04
C GLY A 512 28.21 17.43 -18.88
N ILE A 513 28.21 16.77 -17.72
CA ILE A 513 27.39 15.57 -17.48
C ILE A 513 25.90 15.94 -17.50
N SER A 514 25.14 15.25 -18.35
CA SER A 514 23.69 15.35 -18.47
C SER A 514 23.05 13.97 -18.21
N ALA A 515 21.77 13.95 -17.84
CA ALA A 515 21.00 12.73 -17.65
C ALA A 515 20.10 12.50 -18.86
N PHE A 516 20.02 11.25 -19.34
CA PHE A 516 19.28 10.86 -20.53
C PHE A 516 18.40 9.63 -20.27
N ILE A 517 17.32 9.49 -21.02
CA ILE A 517 16.43 8.34 -21.00
C ILE A 517 16.70 7.48 -22.24
N VAL A 518 16.98 6.19 -22.04
CA VAL A 518 17.16 5.20 -23.10
C VAL A 518 16.20 4.04 -22.85
N GLU A 519 15.45 3.61 -23.87
CA GLU A 519 14.61 2.41 -23.81
C GLU A 519 15.42 1.19 -24.29
N LYS A 520 15.17 0.00 -23.73
CA LYS A 520 15.96 -1.23 -23.92
C LYS A 520 16.23 -1.57 -25.40
N ASP A 521 15.26 -1.34 -26.26
CA ASP A 521 15.29 -1.72 -27.67
C ASP A 521 15.75 -0.58 -28.61
N THR A 522 16.33 0.49 -28.05
CA THR A 522 16.90 1.59 -28.83
C THR A 522 18.09 1.08 -29.66
N PRO A 523 18.13 1.28 -31.00
CA PRO A 523 19.26 0.84 -31.82
C PRO A 523 20.62 1.34 -31.31
N GLY A 524 21.60 0.44 -31.24
CA GLY A 524 22.93 0.68 -30.69
C GLY A 524 23.07 0.39 -29.19
N PHE A 525 21.97 0.24 -28.45
CA PHE A 525 22.00 -0.18 -27.05
C PHE A 525 22.18 -1.70 -26.96
N SER A 526 22.98 -2.17 -26.00
CA SER A 526 23.04 -3.60 -25.69
C SER A 526 23.48 -3.89 -24.26
N ILE A 527 22.92 -4.96 -23.69
CA ILE A 527 23.35 -5.53 -22.41
C ILE A 527 24.46 -6.55 -22.74
N ALA A 528 25.72 -6.19 -22.48
CA ALA A 528 26.87 -6.94 -22.98
C ALA A 528 27.16 -8.23 -22.18
N LYS A 529 26.96 -8.20 -20.86
CA LYS A 529 27.01 -9.38 -19.97
C LYS A 529 26.37 -9.11 -18.61
N LYS A 530 25.81 -10.15 -17.98
CA LYS A 530 25.54 -10.18 -16.53
C LYS A 530 26.82 -10.58 -15.78
N GLU A 531 27.09 -9.92 -14.66
CA GLU A 531 28.24 -10.20 -13.79
C GLU A 531 27.94 -11.32 -12.80
N LYS A 532 28.91 -12.22 -12.60
CA LYS A 532 28.86 -13.27 -11.56
C LYS A 532 29.26 -12.66 -10.22
N LYS A 533 28.43 -12.79 -9.20
CA LYS A 533 28.56 -12.08 -7.92
C LYS A 533 28.68 -13.03 -6.72
N LEU A 534 29.24 -12.52 -5.63
CA LEU A 534 29.28 -13.22 -4.33
C LEU A 534 27.87 -13.40 -3.75
N GLY A 535 27.12 -12.31 -3.65
CA GLY A 535 25.74 -12.25 -3.16
C GLY A 535 24.86 -11.41 -4.08
N ILE A 536 23.59 -11.25 -3.68
CA ILE A 536 22.48 -10.69 -4.46
C ILE A 536 22.46 -11.24 -5.90
N ARG A 537 22.63 -12.56 -6.04
CA ARG A 537 22.89 -13.26 -7.31
C ARG A 537 21.68 -13.21 -8.25
N ALA A 538 20.47 -13.32 -7.70
CA ALA A 538 19.21 -13.20 -8.45
C ALA A 538 19.11 -11.85 -9.18
N SER A 539 19.26 -10.74 -8.43
CA SER A 539 19.27 -9.38 -8.97
C SER A 539 20.28 -9.26 -10.11
N SER A 540 19.83 -8.79 -11.29
CA SER A 540 20.74 -8.62 -12.42
C SER A 540 21.68 -7.43 -12.21
N THR A 541 22.90 -7.56 -12.73
CA THR A 541 23.95 -6.54 -12.60
C THR A 541 24.84 -6.67 -13.82
N CYS A 542 24.83 -5.67 -14.69
CA CYS A 542 25.36 -5.86 -16.05
C CYS A 542 26.34 -4.77 -16.50
N VAL A 543 27.06 -5.09 -17.59
CA VAL A 543 27.69 -4.11 -18.47
C VAL A 543 26.68 -3.72 -19.55
N LEU A 544 26.55 -2.42 -19.82
CA LEU A 544 25.75 -1.85 -20.91
C LEU A 544 26.68 -1.16 -21.90
N ASN A 545 26.46 -1.37 -23.20
CA ASN A 545 27.17 -0.69 -24.28
C ASN A 545 26.22 0.26 -25.03
N PHE A 546 26.78 1.37 -25.50
CA PHE A 546 26.11 2.37 -26.32
C PHE A 546 26.99 2.63 -27.55
N ASP A 547 26.55 2.16 -28.71
CA ASP A 547 27.22 2.32 -30.01
C ASP A 547 26.34 3.17 -30.93
N ASP A 548 26.68 4.46 -31.08
CA ASP A 548 25.90 5.46 -31.83
C ASP A 548 24.40 5.54 -31.49
N VAL A 549 24.03 5.34 -30.21
CA VAL A 549 22.64 5.30 -29.71
C VAL A 549 21.94 6.66 -29.88
N VAL A 550 21.03 6.76 -30.85
CA VAL A 550 20.25 7.99 -31.11
C VAL A 550 18.97 8.01 -30.27
N ILE A 551 18.76 9.09 -29.52
CA ILE A 551 17.55 9.37 -28.74
C ILE A 551 16.98 10.76 -29.08
N PRO A 552 15.64 10.96 -29.04
CA PRO A 552 15.03 12.25 -29.31
C PRO A 552 15.32 13.27 -28.21
N LYS A 553 15.19 14.57 -28.53
CA LYS A 553 15.44 15.66 -27.58
C LYS A 553 14.60 15.58 -26.29
N SER A 554 13.41 14.99 -26.36
CA SER A 554 12.50 14.73 -25.23
C SER A 554 13.07 13.78 -24.17
N ASN A 555 14.14 13.04 -24.49
CA ASN A 555 14.77 12.10 -23.59
C ASN A 555 15.92 12.72 -22.77
N LEU A 556 16.17 14.02 -22.86
CA LEU A 556 16.96 14.73 -21.85
C LEU A 556 16.16 14.81 -20.54
N LEU A 557 16.71 14.27 -19.45
CA LEU A 557 16.12 14.40 -18.12
C LEU A 557 16.66 15.67 -17.45
N GLY A 558 15.77 16.63 -17.20
CA GLY A 558 16.11 17.93 -16.62
C GLY A 558 16.87 18.84 -17.59
N GLN A 559 18.02 19.36 -17.15
CA GLN A 559 18.80 20.36 -17.88
C GLN A 559 20.21 19.85 -18.24
N GLU A 560 20.70 20.30 -19.39
CA GLU A 560 22.07 20.03 -19.85
C GLU A 560 23.13 20.47 -18.81
N GLY A 561 24.12 19.62 -18.60
CA GLY A 561 25.21 19.85 -17.64
C GLY A 561 24.82 19.80 -16.16
N GLN A 562 23.55 19.52 -15.83
CA GLN A 562 23.09 19.37 -14.43
C GLN A 562 23.06 17.91 -13.94
N GLY A 563 23.32 16.93 -14.82
CA GLY A 563 23.24 15.50 -14.51
C GLY A 563 24.09 15.08 -13.31
N TYR A 564 25.26 15.69 -13.10
CA TYR A 564 26.09 15.43 -11.92
C TYR A 564 25.41 15.83 -10.59
N LYS A 565 24.56 16.88 -10.60
CA LYS A 565 23.77 17.30 -9.43
C LYS A 565 22.63 16.33 -9.17
N TYR A 566 21.93 15.92 -10.23
CA TYR A 566 20.84 14.95 -10.16
C TYR A 566 21.36 13.63 -9.59
N ALA A 567 22.48 13.12 -10.12
CA ALA A 567 23.13 11.91 -9.64
C ALA A 567 23.46 11.96 -8.14
N ILE A 568 24.15 13.00 -7.65
CA ILE A 568 24.52 13.06 -6.23
C ILE A 568 23.33 13.32 -5.30
N SER A 569 22.30 14.05 -5.76
CA SER A 569 21.07 14.27 -4.98
C SER A 569 20.32 12.96 -4.76
N ILE A 570 20.10 12.21 -5.84
CA ILE A 570 19.35 10.96 -5.85
C ILE A 570 20.10 9.85 -5.08
N LEU A 571 21.42 9.77 -5.24
CA LEU A 571 22.27 8.86 -4.44
C LEU A 571 22.34 9.24 -2.95
N ASN A 572 21.80 10.38 -2.49
CA ASN A 572 21.63 10.61 -1.05
C ASN A 572 20.34 9.95 -0.52
N GLU A 573 19.34 9.73 -1.39
CA GLU A 573 18.07 9.08 -1.05
C GLU A 573 18.18 7.55 -1.18
N GLY A 574 18.80 7.06 -2.26
CA GLY A 574 19.12 5.64 -2.43
C GLY A 574 19.96 5.07 -1.28
N ARG A 575 20.90 5.83 -0.72
CA ARG A 575 21.62 5.45 0.50
C ARG A 575 20.72 5.11 1.70
N ILE A 576 19.53 5.73 1.80
CA ILE A 576 18.59 5.40 2.88
C ILE A 576 17.88 4.07 2.58
N GLY A 577 17.49 3.83 1.32
CA GLY A 577 16.96 2.54 0.86
C GLY A 577 17.97 1.40 1.09
N ILE A 578 19.22 1.59 0.69
CA ILE A 578 20.31 0.64 0.93
C ILE A 578 20.58 0.43 2.43
N ALA A 579 20.40 1.47 3.26
CA ALA A 579 20.50 1.33 4.71
C ALA A 579 19.33 0.51 5.29
N ALA A 580 18.13 0.67 4.75
CA ALA A 580 16.95 -0.15 5.05
C ALA A 580 17.17 -1.61 4.63
N GLN A 581 17.64 -1.85 3.39
CA GLN A 581 18.00 -3.17 2.88
C GLN A 581 19.00 -3.87 3.81
N MET A 582 20.06 -3.17 4.24
CA MET A 582 21.05 -3.75 5.14
C MET A 582 20.51 -3.99 6.56
N THR A 583 19.57 -3.18 7.04
CA THR A 583 18.92 -3.37 8.35
C THR A 583 17.97 -4.56 8.33
N GLY A 584 17.16 -4.69 7.28
CA GLY A 584 16.25 -5.82 7.07
C GLY A 584 16.99 -7.14 6.89
N LEU A 585 18.04 -7.16 6.06
CA LEU A 585 18.96 -8.30 5.92
C LEU A 585 19.54 -8.72 7.27
N ALA A 586 20.04 -7.76 8.06
CA ALA A 586 20.61 -8.04 9.38
C ALA A 586 19.56 -8.69 10.31
N LEU A 587 18.32 -8.18 10.30
CA LEU A 587 17.21 -8.78 11.05
C LEU A 587 16.86 -10.18 10.53
N GLY A 588 16.76 -10.40 9.22
CA GLY A 588 16.42 -11.71 8.64
C GLY A 588 17.46 -12.78 8.97
N ALA A 589 18.74 -12.43 8.90
CA ALA A 589 19.83 -13.29 9.34
C ALA A 589 19.75 -13.61 10.85
N TRP A 590 19.47 -12.58 11.67
CA TRP A 590 19.30 -12.71 13.12
C TRP A 590 18.10 -13.60 13.47
N GLU A 591 16.92 -13.37 12.88
CA GLU A 591 15.69 -14.14 13.10
C GLU A 591 15.83 -15.61 12.70
N ASN A 592 16.57 -15.89 11.63
CA ASN A 592 16.87 -17.25 11.19
C ASN A 592 17.77 -17.98 12.19
N ALA A 593 18.86 -17.37 12.63
CA ALA A 593 19.77 -17.97 13.62
C ALA A 593 19.13 -18.05 15.02
N ALA A 594 18.41 -17.02 15.45
CA ALA A 594 17.70 -16.95 16.73
C ALA A 594 16.67 -18.08 16.87
N ARG A 595 15.84 -18.32 15.85
CA ARG A 595 14.89 -19.44 15.83
C ARG A 595 15.60 -20.77 16.02
N TYR A 596 16.66 -21.02 15.24
CA TYR A 596 17.43 -22.28 15.31
C TYR A 596 18.09 -22.53 16.67
N VAL A 597 18.74 -21.52 17.28
CA VAL A 597 19.47 -21.71 18.55
C VAL A 597 18.56 -21.77 19.78
N TRP A 598 17.39 -21.13 19.76
CA TRP A 598 16.44 -21.14 20.89
C TRP A 598 15.36 -22.22 20.81
N ASN A 599 15.10 -22.83 19.65
CA ASN A 599 14.04 -23.84 19.52
C ASN A 599 14.59 -25.23 19.13
N ASP A 600 15.48 -25.28 18.13
CA ASP A 600 15.82 -26.54 17.46
C ASP A 600 17.13 -27.17 17.99
N ARG A 601 18.18 -26.37 18.13
CA ARG A 601 19.53 -26.88 18.32
C ARG A 601 19.91 -27.05 19.78
N ARG A 602 20.04 -28.31 20.22
CA ARG A 602 20.61 -28.67 21.54
C ARG A 602 22.07 -29.13 21.46
N GLN A 603 22.88 -28.76 22.46
CA GLN A 603 24.23 -29.28 22.75
C GLN A 603 24.44 -29.30 24.28
N PHE A 604 25.33 -30.16 24.79
CA PHE A 604 25.60 -30.31 26.23
C PHE A 604 24.34 -30.47 27.12
N GLY A 605 23.25 -31.02 26.57
CA GLY A 605 21.96 -31.21 27.24
C GLY A 605 20.93 -30.09 27.03
N THR A 606 21.33 -28.85 26.73
CA THR A 606 20.39 -27.72 26.58
C THR A 606 20.44 -27.04 25.20
N LEU A 607 19.52 -26.10 24.97
CA LEU A 607 19.42 -25.27 23.76
C LEU A 607 20.63 -24.35 23.63
N VAL A 608 21.16 -24.18 22.42
CA VAL A 608 22.38 -23.36 22.20
C VAL A 608 22.18 -21.91 22.64
N GLY A 609 20.98 -21.36 22.46
CA GLY A 609 20.62 -20.00 22.90
C GLY A 609 20.46 -19.84 24.43
N GLU A 610 20.54 -20.90 25.23
CA GLU A 610 20.62 -20.79 26.70
C GLU A 610 22.05 -20.55 27.22
N PHE A 611 23.09 -20.77 26.39
CA PHE A 611 24.45 -20.46 26.81
C PHE A 611 24.66 -18.94 26.89
N GLN A 612 25.12 -18.43 28.03
CA GLN A 612 25.36 -16.99 28.26
C GLN A 612 26.23 -16.34 27.16
N GLY A 613 27.26 -17.05 26.69
CA GLY A 613 28.13 -16.57 25.60
C GLY A 613 27.39 -16.40 24.26
N MET A 614 26.32 -17.15 24.02
CA MET A 614 25.43 -16.96 22.87
C MET A 614 24.46 -15.80 23.12
N GLN A 615 23.83 -15.76 24.30
CA GLN A 615 22.88 -14.70 24.68
C GLN A 615 23.49 -13.30 24.54
N HIS A 616 24.74 -13.11 24.99
CA HIS A 616 25.45 -11.83 24.85
C HIS A 616 25.64 -11.41 23.38
N GLN A 617 26.01 -12.35 22.50
CA GLN A 617 26.21 -12.06 21.07
C GLN A 617 24.88 -11.74 20.35
N ILE A 618 23.84 -12.51 20.64
CA ILE A 618 22.52 -12.35 20.02
C ILE A 618 21.89 -11.02 20.48
N ALA A 619 22.02 -10.66 21.76
CA ALA A 619 21.58 -9.38 22.30
C ALA A 619 22.38 -8.18 21.74
N GLN A 620 23.70 -8.31 21.58
CA GLN A 620 24.54 -7.30 20.91
C GLN A 620 24.08 -7.09 19.46
N GLY A 621 23.88 -8.17 18.69
CA GLY A 621 23.41 -8.10 17.31
C GLY A 621 22.05 -7.41 17.17
N TYR A 622 21.09 -7.72 18.05
CA TYR A 622 19.78 -7.06 18.04
C TYR A 622 19.86 -5.57 18.43
N THR A 623 20.73 -5.23 19.38
CA THR A 623 20.99 -3.84 19.78
C THR A 623 21.57 -3.02 18.61
N GLU A 624 22.47 -3.62 17.84
CA GLU A 624 23.03 -3.00 16.63
C GLU A 624 21.99 -2.85 15.50
N ILE A 625 21.09 -3.82 15.30
CA ILE A 625 19.97 -3.70 14.36
C ILE A 625 19.04 -2.55 14.76
N ALA A 626 18.65 -2.46 16.04
CA ALA A 626 17.78 -1.40 16.53
C ALA A 626 18.42 0.00 16.37
N ALA A 627 19.73 0.11 16.62
CA ALA A 627 20.48 1.35 16.38
C ALA A 627 20.57 1.69 14.88
N ALA A 628 20.71 0.70 14.00
CA ALA A 628 20.68 0.92 12.55
C ALA A 628 19.31 1.42 12.09
N ARG A 629 18.21 0.74 12.46
CA ARG A 629 16.83 1.14 12.12
C ARG A 629 16.52 2.58 12.56
N ALA A 630 16.94 2.96 13.76
CA ALA A 630 16.77 4.33 14.26
C ALA A 630 17.50 5.39 13.40
N LEU A 631 18.67 5.08 12.86
CA LEU A 631 19.38 5.97 11.91
C LEU A 631 18.69 6.03 10.55
N VAL A 632 18.22 4.88 10.03
CA VAL A 632 17.49 4.79 8.74
C VAL A 632 16.23 5.66 8.80
N TYR A 633 15.36 5.43 9.80
CA TYR A 633 14.09 6.13 9.91
C TYR A 633 14.29 7.62 10.23
N ASN A 634 15.31 7.99 11.03
CA ASN A 634 15.67 9.41 11.21
C ASN A 634 16.08 10.09 9.89
N ALA A 635 16.86 9.41 9.03
CA ALA A 635 17.22 9.95 7.72
C ALA A 635 15.98 10.11 6.81
N ALA A 636 15.09 9.10 6.81
CA ALA A 636 13.83 9.14 6.05
C ALA A 636 12.92 10.30 6.50
N ARG A 637 12.62 10.40 7.81
CA ARG A 637 11.82 11.50 8.36
C ARG A 637 12.41 12.88 8.10
N LYS A 638 13.75 13.01 8.06
CA LYS A 638 14.41 14.28 7.73
C LYS A 638 14.29 14.65 6.25
N LYS A 639 14.29 13.69 5.32
CA LYS A 639 13.90 13.93 3.91
C LYS A 639 12.45 14.43 3.85
N GLU A 640 11.52 13.72 4.48
CA GLU A 640 10.08 14.06 4.47
C GLU A 640 9.81 15.46 5.04
N ALA A 641 10.48 15.82 6.14
CA ALA A 641 10.40 17.14 6.77
C ALA A 641 11.17 18.25 6.03
N GLY A 642 11.71 18.00 4.83
CA GLY A 642 12.44 18.98 4.02
C GLY A 642 13.74 19.49 4.65
N GLN A 643 14.35 18.73 5.55
CA GLN A 643 15.58 19.09 6.25
C GLN A 643 16.83 18.60 5.50
N ASP A 644 18.01 19.09 5.86
CA ASP A 644 19.26 18.48 5.39
C ASP A 644 19.44 17.10 6.07
N PHE A 645 19.36 16.05 5.25
CA PHE A 645 19.49 14.64 5.64
C PHE A 645 20.77 13.99 5.10
N VAL A 646 21.66 14.73 4.42
CA VAL A 646 22.79 14.13 3.68
C VAL A 646 23.81 13.48 4.63
N ALA A 647 24.02 14.06 5.81
CA ALA A 647 24.84 13.44 6.85
C ALA A 647 24.16 12.17 7.41
N ASP A 648 22.87 12.24 7.68
CA ASP A 648 22.08 11.17 8.30
C ASP A 648 21.99 9.94 7.39
N ALA A 649 21.74 10.14 6.09
CA ALA A 649 21.76 9.07 5.09
C ALA A 649 23.14 8.40 4.97
N ALA A 650 24.22 9.20 4.99
CA ALA A 650 25.58 8.66 4.97
C ALA A 650 25.90 7.87 6.26
N MET A 651 25.46 8.35 7.42
CA MET A 651 25.62 7.65 8.71
C MET A 651 24.80 6.35 8.77
N ALA A 652 23.53 6.39 8.36
CA ALA A 652 22.65 5.22 8.30
C ALA A 652 23.24 4.14 7.39
N LYS A 653 23.60 4.49 6.15
CA LYS A 653 24.18 3.55 5.18
C LYS A 653 25.52 2.98 5.64
N LEU A 654 26.39 3.82 6.21
CA LEU A 654 27.66 3.38 6.79
C LEU A 654 27.45 2.38 7.93
N TYR A 655 26.58 2.70 8.88
CA TYR A 655 26.36 1.88 10.07
C TYR A 655 25.61 0.59 9.74
N ALA A 656 24.46 0.67 9.06
CA ALA A 656 23.65 -0.49 8.70
C ALA A 656 24.44 -1.52 7.87
N SER A 657 25.25 -1.09 6.90
CA SER A 657 26.10 -2.02 6.12
C SER A 657 27.22 -2.69 6.94
N GLN A 658 27.69 -2.06 8.01
CA GLN A 658 28.63 -2.69 8.95
C GLN A 658 27.92 -3.64 9.92
N VAL A 659 26.71 -3.29 10.40
CA VAL A 659 25.86 -4.16 11.22
C VAL A 659 25.47 -5.42 10.44
N ALA A 660 24.98 -5.28 9.21
CA ALA A 660 24.65 -6.41 8.33
C ALA A 660 25.84 -7.38 8.17
N GLY A 661 27.03 -6.85 7.86
CA GLY A 661 28.23 -7.65 7.71
C GLY A 661 28.69 -8.37 8.99
N ARG A 662 28.45 -7.79 10.17
CA ARG A 662 28.72 -8.45 11.47
C ARG A 662 27.65 -9.49 11.79
N VAL A 663 26.38 -9.08 11.84
CA VAL A 663 25.26 -9.90 12.30
C VAL A 663 25.02 -11.10 11.38
N ALA A 664 25.11 -10.93 10.05
CA ALA A 664 24.97 -12.06 9.13
C ALA A 664 26.17 -13.04 9.21
N GLY A 665 27.38 -12.54 9.50
CA GLY A 665 28.55 -13.39 9.77
C GLY A 665 28.38 -14.19 11.05
N SER A 666 28.02 -13.53 12.15
CA SER A 666 27.76 -14.19 13.42
C SER A 666 26.53 -15.12 13.37
N ALA A 667 25.51 -14.85 12.55
CA ALA A 667 24.39 -15.77 12.32
C ALA A 667 24.85 -17.12 11.73
N VAL A 668 25.83 -17.11 10.81
CA VAL A 668 26.48 -18.33 10.31
C VAL A 668 27.21 -19.06 11.44
N GLU A 669 27.98 -18.34 12.27
CA GLU A 669 28.70 -18.91 13.42
C GLU A 669 27.74 -19.50 14.48
N TRP A 670 26.64 -18.82 14.79
CA TRP A 670 25.63 -19.24 15.77
C TRP A 670 24.89 -20.51 15.36
N MET A 671 24.65 -20.69 14.06
CA MET A 671 24.08 -21.92 13.50
C MET A 671 25.13 -23.04 13.31
N GLY A 672 26.41 -22.69 13.40
CA GLY A 672 27.54 -23.61 13.23
C GLY A 672 27.56 -24.23 11.84
N GLY A 673 27.75 -25.56 11.77
CA GLY A 673 27.78 -26.28 10.49
C GLY A 673 26.52 -26.09 9.63
N MET A 674 25.35 -25.89 10.25
CA MET A 674 24.10 -25.61 9.51
C MET A 674 24.05 -24.19 8.94
N GLY A 675 24.79 -23.25 9.51
CA GLY A 675 24.91 -21.88 8.99
C GLY A 675 25.77 -21.79 7.72
N PHE A 676 26.69 -22.75 7.54
CA PHE A 676 27.67 -22.76 6.45
C PHE A 676 27.22 -23.56 5.21
N VAL A 677 26.12 -24.31 5.29
CA VAL A 677 25.58 -25.11 4.18
C VAL A 677 24.37 -24.43 3.52
N ARG A 678 24.29 -24.57 2.20
CA ARG A 678 23.25 -23.95 1.33
C ARG A 678 21.89 -24.65 1.40
N GLU A 679 21.62 -25.34 2.51
CA GLU A 679 20.29 -25.86 2.84
C GLU A 679 19.43 -24.80 3.50
N GLY A 680 20.03 -23.91 4.31
CA GLY A 680 19.41 -22.73 4.91
C GLY A 680 19.94 -21.41 4.34
N ILE A 681 19.36 -20.29 4.78
CA ILE A 681 19.62 -18.95 4.21
C ILE A 681 20.79 -18.17 4.85
N ALA A 682 21.42 -18.68 5.91
CA ALA A 682 22.40 -17.92 6.69
C ALA A 682 23.63 -17.51 5.87
N GLU A 683 24.23 -18.45 5.11
CA GLU A 683 25.37 -18.14 4.25
C GLU A 683 25.00 -17.18 3.11
N LYS A 684 23.79 -17.27 2.56
CA LYS A 684 23.28 -16.33 1.56
C LYS A 684 23.18 -14.92 2.13
N MET A 685 22.56 -14.75 3.30
CA MET A 685 22.49 -13.45 3.97
C MET A 685 23.89 -12.89 4.25
N PHE A 686 24.86 -13.73 4.64
CA PHE A 686 26.25 -13.29 4.79
C PHE A 686 26.89 -12.84 3.47
N ARG A 687 26.74 -13.61 2.38
CA ARG A 687 27.21 -13.24 1.03
C ARG A 687 26.58 -11.93 0.55
N ASP A 688 25.28 -11.78 0.75
CA ASP A 688 24.49 -10.61 0.37
C ASP A 688 24.92 -9.37 1.16
N SER A 689 25.18 -9.50 2.48
CA SER A 689 25.58 -8.38 3.35
C SER A 689 26.83 -7.64 2.85
N LYS A 690 27.72 -8.34 2.10
CA LYS A 690 29.02 -7.81 1.72
C LYS A 690 28.91 -6.65 0.73
N ILE A 691 27.87 -6.62 -0.12
CA ILE A 691 27.69 -5.53 -1.10
C ILE A 691 27.32 -4.20 -0.42
N GLY A 692 26.71 -4.27 0.78
CA GLY A 692 26.37 -3.15 1.67
C GLY A 692 27.45 -2.06 1.75
N ALA A 693 28.70 -2.49 1.91
CA ALA A 693 29.85 -1.61 2.11
C ALA A 693 30.41 -0.99 0.80
N ILE A 694 29.86 -1.33 -0.37
CA ILE A 694 30.51 -1.16 -1.68
C ILE A 694 29.72 -0.26 -2.64
N TYR A 695 28.54 -0.69 -3.11
CA TYR A 695 27.66 0.09 -4.00
C TYR A 695 27.16 1.40 -3.35
N GLU A 696 26.50 2.30 -4.10
CA GLU A 696 25.82 3.49 -3.54
C GLU A 696 26.73 4.44 -2.72
N GLY A 697 28.03 4.40 -3.06
CA GLY A 697 29.10 4.99 -2.27
C GLY A 697 29.63 4.01 -1.23
N THR A 698 30.90 3.63 -1.38
CA THR A 698 31.62 2.77 -0.42
C THR A 698 31.59 3.35 1.00
N SER A 699 31.84 2.53 2.02
CA SER A 699 31.97 3.03 3.41
C SER A 699 32.95 4.21 3.54
N ASN A 700 34.02 4.25 2.73
CA ASN A 700 34.97 5.36 2.71
C ASN A 700 34.37 6.65 2.11
N ILE A 701 33.46 6.57 1.13
CA ILE A 701 32.72 7.72 0.60
C ILE A 701 31.69 8.24 1.60
N GLN A 702 31.05 7.36 2.38
CA GLN A 702 30.17 7.79 3.47
C GLN A 702 30.97 8.52 4.56
N LEU A 703 32.09 7.95 5.00
CA LEU A 703 33.03 8.61 5.92
C LEU A 703 33.53 9.95 5.38
N GLN A 704 33.88 10.04 4.09
CA GLN A 704 34.32 11.29 3.48
C GLN A 704 33.20 12.34 3.42
N THR A 705 31.95 11.91 3.21
CA THR A 705 30.77 12.80 3.19
C THR A 705 30.52 13.36 4.59
N ILE A 706 30.49 12.49 5.60
CA ILE A 706 30.34 12.87 7.01
C ILE A 706 31.47 13.82 7.44
N ALA A 707 32.73 13.49 7.13
CA ALA A 707 33.89 14.30 7.49
C ALA A 707 33.86 15.70 6.83
N LYS A 708 33.46 15.81 5.55
CA LYS A 708 33.31 17.10 4.86
C LYS A 708 32.22 17.97 5.48
N LEU A 709 31.09 17.38 5.88
CA LEU A 709 29.98 18.12 6.51
C LEU A 709 30.34 18.57 7.93
N LEU A 710 30.99 17.72 8.73
CA LEU A 710 31.54 18.09 10.03
C LEU A 710 32.62 19.17 9.91
N GLN A 711 33.54 19.06 8.94
CA GLN A 711 34.55 20.10 8.70
C GLN A 711 33.89 21.45 8.38
N LYS A 712 32.85 21.48 7.52
CA LYS A 712 32.07 22.70 7.23
C LYS A 712 31.34 23.26 8.46
N GLN A 713 30.94 22.42 9.41
CA GLN A 713 30.25 22.84 10.64
C GLN A 713 31.20 23.43 11.70
N TYR A 714 32.44 22.94 11.77
CA TYR A 714 33.39 23.26 12.86
C TYR A 714 34.62 24.09 12.42
N THR A 715 34.83 24.32 11.12
CA THR A 715 35.79 25.32 10.63
C THR A 715 35.18 26.71 10.73
N GLN A 716 35.95 27.68 11.24
CA GLN A 716 35.59 29.10 11.36
C GLN A 716 36.17 29.91 10.20
#